data_AF-A0A4Q1KSU5-F1
#
_entry.id   AF-A0A4Q1KSU5-F1
#
_cell.length_a   1.000
_cell.length_b   1.000
_cell.length_c   1.000
_cell.angle_alpha   90.00
_cell.angle_beta   90.00
_cell.angle_gamma   90.00
#
_symmetry.space_group_name_H-M   'P 1'
#
loop_
_entity.id
_entity.type
_entity.pdbx_description
1 polymer ?
#
loop_
_entity_poly.entity_id
_entity_poly.type
_entity_poly.pdbx_seq_one_letter_code
_entity_poly.pdbx_strand_id
1 'polypeptide(L)'
;MKKIFYFLFFVCFSGINFAQNIQIQVGNAPNVFASAGRLPIEITYGYNYSQTIYHAGEINQTGYINRIEWHTAPSSSLGSANNSVVYIGTTSKNGFDSTTDWIPVSQLTQVYAGPYTSSTNTWGGINLQTPFYYNGVDNLVIAFDDNHSSWQPSNSFLVEGRPENRGIHRRSDSFNTDPNSPGTANALYSYIPNTRLFFSTNNSCSNAIPLSPTLAFYDLPLIGQSNLGISNSGELPNPTCGNYQGGDLWYTVTVPSNGNLNIETKGNTGDTALQVYSGSCGSLSLVGCDDNSGDGDFSLVSINNPALANQTLYIRVWEPGNDATINFDIAAWSSLLPTFPSTSLNFDGNNDYISGPNLPLANTSFSIEFWAKRSSTNTDDFVFFQGSPNNNIGMHVGFRPNNKFTFDFWNNGVDSNATINDTNWHHYAVTYNASSNLQSIYIDGVLDNTRTATTDFNGSGAINIGRVSTFGYYHGNIDDLRVWNYELTQTDITNRRTCELNGNEAGLLVYYQFNQGNGGVNNTSQTGLFDAVSSTNNATFNSFMLNGTTSNFVVDSQVVTDNFTSLEPTVNPQIIYNIGDTATPLTAIGSGLLWYSSENGGTGTATAPTPNTSTAGTFNFYVSSTSGNCESKRILIQVLVGNFTPGSSLNFDGSNDYIIGPNLPLANNSFSIEFWAKRETTNADHFILFQGSENNNNGMHVGFRSTNKFTFDFWSNGVNSNATISDSNWHHYAATYNATTNLQSIYIDGVLDNTRTATSDFLGSGLINLGRVSTFGYFDGNLDDLRIWNYQLTATEISTRYNCELNGNENGLIAYYKFNQGTNGINNNSTSNLFDSVTNTENGSLTNFALSGTTSNWVSDFGVATGTTCSEPTPTPTVSNQTFCSGATVANLVATGTGTFNWYNVSTGGTALPNTHLLLSATYYVSQTINGNESARVSFQVTINETPTPPTASAQAFCSNANPTVADLVASGTNLSWYASATGGSALASSTALTSGTYFVSQTVNGCESTRTSVAVTVTSVTAPTASAQAFCSNANPTIADLVATGTNISWYASATGGSALASSTALASGTYFVSQTVNGCESNRTSVAVTVTSVSDPTASAQAFCSNTNPTIADLVASGTNLSWYATATGGSALTSSTALTSGTYFVSQTVNGCESTRTSVAVTVTSVTAPTASAQA
;
A
#
# COMPACT_ATOMS: atom_id res chain seq x y z
N MET A 1 34.05 -79.41 45.00
CA MET A 1 33.22 -80.15 44.02
C MET A 1 32.52 -79.12 43.14
N LYS A 2 32.73 -79.17 41.79
CA LYS A 2 31.81 -78.82 40.66
C LYS A 2 31.00 -77.49 40.76
N LYS A 3 30.95 -76.54 39.81
CA LYS A 3 31.13 -76.50 38.34
C LYS A 3 31.15 -75.01 37.88
N ILE A 4 32.05 -74.68 36.94
CA ILE A 4 31.96 -73.81 35.74
C ILE A 4 30.82 -72.76 35.68
N PHE A 5 31.14 -71.46 35.53
CA PHE A 5 30.88 -70.65 34.32
C PHE A 5 31.58 -69.25 34.38
N TYR A 6 32.45 -69.01 33.40
CA TYR A 6 33.07 -67.79 32.84
C TYR A 6 33.37 -66.53 33.69
N PHE A 7 34.68 -66.27 33.79
CA PHE A 7 35.32 -64.98 34.04
C PHE A 7 35.74 -64.40 32.67
N LEU A 8 35.35 -63.17 32.31
CA LEU A 8 36.02 -62.42 31.26
C LEU A 8 36.25 -60.97 31.73
N PHE A 9 37.52 -60.58 31.70
CA PHE A 9 38.05 -59.23 31.83
C PHE A 9 37.26 -58.22 31.00
N PHE A 10 36.94 -57.04 31.55
CA PHE A 10 36.97 -55.81 30.76
C PHE A 10 37.50 -54.63 31.58
N VAL A 11 38.42 -53.93 30.94
CA VAL A 11 39.26 -52.83 31.41
C VAL A 11 38.40 -51.57 31.61
N CYS A 12 38.74 -50.75 32.60
CA CYS A 12 38.25 -49.39 32.78
C CYS A 12 38.27 -48.61 31.45
N PHE A 13 37.09 -48.33 30.91
CA PHE A 13 36.85 -47.11 30.16
C PHE A 13 35.99 -46.22 31.04
N SER A 14 36.53 -45.05 31.39
CA SER A 14 35.75 -43.90 31.84
C SER A 14 34.69 -43.60 30.80
N GLY A 15 33.45 -44.04 31.04
CA GLY A 15 32.30 -43.66 30.23
C GLY A 15 31.98 -42.20 30.53
N ILE A 16 32.49 -41.30 29.69
CA ILE A 16 31.83 -40.00 29.47
C ILE A 16 30.47 -40.37 28.87
N ASN A 17 29.40 -40.31 29.68
CA ASN A 17 28.05 -40.37 29.16
C ASN A 17 27.85 -39.11 28.32
N PHE A 18 27.94 -39.24 27.00
CA PHE A 18 27.42 -38.23 26.09
C PHE A 18 25.90 -38.18 26.31
N ALA A 19 25.36 -37.00 26.60
CA ALA A 19 23.93 -36.75 26.54
C ALA A 19 23.42 -37.25 25.18
N GLN A 20 22.50 -38.23 25.18
CA GLN A 20 21.94 -38.74 23.94
C GLN A 20 20.89 -37.75 23.44
N ASN A 21 21.19 -37.06 22.33
CA ASN A 21 20.18 -36.35 21.56
C ASN A 21 19.22 -37.37 20.93
N ILE A 22 17.91 -37.09 20.91
CA ILE A 22 16.94 -37.93 20.19
C ILE A 22 17.18 -37.71 18.69
N GLN A 23 17.58 -38.76 17.99
CA GLN A 23 17.86 -38.72 16.55
C GLN A 23 16.67 -39.28 15.76
N ILE A 24 16.06 -38.45 14.92
CA ILE A 24 15.00 -38.82 13.99
C ILE A 24 15.56 -38.84 12.57
N GLN A 25 15.30 -39.89 11.79
CA GLN A 25 15.68 -39.95 10.38
C GLN A 25 14.43 -39.90 9.49
N VAL A 26 14.42 -38.96 8.55
CA VAL A 26 13.39 -38.82 7.52
C VAL A 26 14.01 -39.12 6.16
N GLY A 27 13.55 -40.19 5.50
CA GLY A 27 14.17 -40.72 4.28
C GLY A 27 14.69 -42.17 4.42
N ASN A 28 14.82 -42.89 3.31
CA ASN A 28 15.32 -44.27 3.27
C ASN A 28 16.75 -44.45 3.82
N ALA A 29 17.05 -45.65 4.34
CA ALA A 29 18.40 -45.99 4.78
C ALA A 29 19.39 -46.12 3.59
N PRO A 30 20.68 -45.77 3.77
CA PRO A 30 21.66 -45.57 2.67
C PRO A 30 21.98 -46.81 1.79
N ASN A 31 21.41 -47.98 2.09
CA ASN A 31 21.71 -49.25 1.41
C ASN A 31 20.55 -49.79 0.55
N VAL A 32 19.46 -49.04 0.42
CA VAL A 32 18.37 -49.32 -0.52
C VAL A 32 18.61 -48.46 -1.77
N PHE A 33 18.29 -48.93 -2.98
CA PHE A 33 18.50 -48.23 -4.27
C PHE A 33 17.91 -46.80 -4.30
N ALA A 34 18.57 -45.85 -3.64
CA ALA A 34 18.17 -44.46 -3.52
C ALA A 34 18.71 -43.69 -4.73
N SER A 35 17.83 -42.90 -5.34
CA SER A 35 18.20 -42.03 -6.45
C SER A 35 19.07 -40.87 -5.93
N ALA A 36 19.96 -40.36 -6.77
CA ALA A 36 20.77 -39.18 -6.44
C ALA A 36 20.03 -37.90 -6.86
N GLY A 37 19.92 -36.93 -5.96
CA GLY A 37 19.23 -35.65 -6.19
C GLY A 37 20.05 -34.43 -5.78
N ARG A 38 19.50 -33.23 -6.06
CA ARG A 38 20.21 -31.93 -5.94
C ARG A 38 19.87 -31.13 -4.66
N LEU A 39 18.96 -31.61 -3.82
CA LEU A 39 18.60 -30.99 -2.54
C LEU A 39 19.39 -31.65 -1.39
N PRO A 40 19.66 -30.95 -0.27
CA PRO A 40 19.16 -29.63 0.11
C PRO A 40 19.91 -28.45 -0.55
N ILE A 41 21.08 -28.67 -1.14
CA ILE A 41 21.91 -27.61 -1.71
C ILE A 41 22.50 -28.07 -3.05
N GLU A 42 22.55 -27.19 -4.04
CA GLU A 42 23.27 -27.40 -5.30
C GLU A 42 24.43 -26.41 -5.46
N ILE A 43 25.67 -26.84 -5.18
CA ILE A 43 26.86 -25.97 -5.22
C ILE A 43 27.48 -25.83 -6.62
N THR A 44 26.90 -26.43 -7.66
CA THR A 44 27.49 -26.34 -9.02
C THR A 44 27.47 -24.90 -9.56
N TYR A 45 26.58 -24.07 -9.03
CA TYR A 45 26.29 -22.72 -9.49
C TYR A 45 26.66 -21.71 -8.40
N GLY A 46 26.97 -20.46 -8.79
CA GLY A 46 27.40 -19.42 -7.86
C GLY A 46 26.43 -19.12 -6.70
N TYR A 47 25.13 -19.35 -6.92
CA TYR A 47 24.09 -19.05 -5.95
C TYR A 47 23.00 -20.12 -5.97
N ASN A 48 22.53 -20.53 -4.79
CA ASN A 48 21.47 -21.52 -4.58
C ASN A 48 20.52 -21.03 -3.49
N TYR A 49 19.22 -21.08 -3.75
CA TYR A 49 18.20 -21.04 -2.70
C TYR A 49 17.24 -22.21 -2.90
N SER A 50 17.03 -22.99 -1.85
CA SER A 50 16.12 -24.14 -1.87
C SER A 50 15.23 -24.16 -0.63
N GLN A 51 14.06 -24.79 -0.75
CA GLN A 51 13.25 -25.17 0.39
C GLN A 51 12.82 -26.63 0.24
N THR A 52 12.82 -27.36 1.35
CA THR A 52 12.30 -28.73 1.44
C THR A 52 11.31 -28.83 2.58
N ILE A 53 10.13 -29.41 2.32
CA ILE A 53 9.10 -29.68 3.33
C ILE A 53 9.24 -31.13 3.82
N TYR A 54 9.22 -31.35 5.14
CA TYR A 54 9.20 -32.62 5.85
C TYR A 54 7.90 -32.71 6.65
N HIS A 55 7.12 -33.79 6.51
CA HIS A 55 5.79 -33.84 7.12
C HIS A 55 5.89 -34.20 8.61
N ALA A 56 4.97 -33.66 9.41
CA ALA A 56 4.95 -33.92 10.85
C ALA A 56 4.86 -35.40 11.19
N GLY A 57 4.03 -36.16 10.45
CA GLY A 57 3.90 -37.61 10.62
C GLY A 57 5.17 -38.40 10.26
N GLU A 58 6.08 -37.83 9.47
CA GLU A 58 7.36 -38.45 9.12
C GLU A 58 8.44 -38.20 10.20
N ILE A 59 8.31 -37.11 10.97
CA ILE A 59 9.22 -36.74 12.05
C ILE A 59 8.75 -37.33 13.39
N ASN A 60 7.45 -37.24 13.67
CA ASN A 60 6.77 -37.77 14.85
C ASN A 60 7.50 -37.45 16.19
N GLN A 61 8.00 -36.22 16.31
CA GLN A 61 8.76 -35.73 17.46
C GLN A 61 8.50 -34.24 17.66
N THR A 62 8.49 -33.79 18.91
CA THR A 62 8.42 -32.38 19.32
C THR A 62 9.69 -32.01 20.10
N GLY A 63 10.12 -30.75 20.05
CA GLY A 63 11.21 -30.20 20.86
C GLY A 63 12.24 -29.40 20.06
N TYR A 64 13.31 -28.96 20.73
CA TYR A 64 14.37 -28.18 20.09
C TYR A 64 15.27 -29.04 19.21
N ILE A 65 15.27 -28.78 17.91
CA ILE A 65 16.26 -29.29 16.97
C ILE A 65 17.56 -28.50 17.20
N ASN A 66 18.68 -29.19 17.41
CA ASN A 66 19.99 -28.57 17.64
C ASN A 66 21.03 -28.94 16.58
N ARG A 67 20.75 -29.95 15.74
CA ARG A 67 21.63 -30.40 14.67
C ARG A 67 20.83 -31.07 13.56
N ILE A 68 21.28 -30.89 12.33
CA ILE A 68 20.68 -31.49 11.14
C ILE A 68 21.79 -32.11 10.30
N GLU A 69 21.59 -33.34 9.82
CA GLU A 69 22.48 -34.00 8.86
C GLU A 69 21.72 -34.41 7.58
N TRP A 70 22.40 -34.40 6.44
CA TRP A 70 21.95 -34.95 5.17
C TRP A 70 22.93 -36.01 4.66
N HIS A 71 22.43 -37.04 3.97
CA HIS A 71 23.28 -38.09 3.42
C HIS A 71 23.71 -37.80 1.99
N THR A 72 25.02 -37.72 1.76
CA THR A 72 25.57 -37.53 0.41
C THR A 72 25.55 -38.80 -0.42
N ALA A 73 25.40 -38.67 -1.74
CA ALA A 73 25.43 -39.81 -2.65
C ALA A 73 26.88 -40.27 -2.93
N PRO A 74 27.10 -41.55 -3.35
CA PRO A 74 28.43 -42.06 -3.69
C PRO A 74 29.17 -41.30 -4.79
N SER A 75 28.44 -40.65 -5.70
CA SER A 75 28.98 -39.82 -6.79
C SER A 75 29.19 -38.35 -6.42
N SER A 76 28.88 -37.96 -5.18
CA SER A 76 28.98 -36.56 -4.75
C SER A 76 30.44 -36.13 -4.62
N SER A 77 30.79 -34.97 -5.16
CA SER A 77 32.05 -34.27 -4.85
C SER A 77 31.67 -32.92 -4.29
N LEU A 78 31.55 -32.83 -2.96
CA LEU A 78 31.29 -31.55 -2.31
C LEU A 78 32.59 -30.74 -2.29
N GLY A 79 32.63 -29.70 -3.12
CA GLY A 79 33.43 -28.52 -2.85
C GLY A 79 32.97 -27.84 -1.56
N SER A 80 33.67 -26.80 -1.13
CA SER A 80 33.38 -26.16 0.15
C SER A 80 32.26 -25.12 -0.01
N ALA A 81 31.05 -25.48 0.44
CA ALA A 81 29.92 -24.57 0.61
C ALA A 81 30.24 -23.63 1.78
N ASN A 82 31.01 -22.56 1.51
CA ASN A 82 31.69 -21.78 2.56
C ASN A 82 30.82 -20.69 3.19
N ASN A 83 29.65 -20.43 2.64
CA ASN A 83 28.81 -19.29 2.99
C ASN A 83 27.33 -19.66 2.86
N SER A 84 26.94 -20.68 3.62
CA SER A 84 25.60 -21.20 3.65
C SER A 84 24.82 -20.61 4.83
N VAL A 85 23.57 -20.24 4.58
CA VAL A 85 22.59 -19.85 5.59
C VAL A 85 21.43 -20.85 5.54
N VAL A 86 21.10 -21.42 6.69
CA VAL A 86 19.99 -22.36 6.83
C VAL A 86 18.89 -21.71 7.66
N TYR A 87 17.68 -21.79 7.13
CA TYR A 87 16.47 -21.36 7.83
C TYR A 87 15.58 -22.57 8.11
N ILE A 88 14.89 -22.55 9.25
CA ILE A 88 13.88 -23.55 9.61
C ILE A 88 12.62 -22.83 10.00
N GLY A 89 11.47 -23.34 9.53
CA GLY A 89 10.18 -22.90 10.00
C GLY A 89 9.19 -24.05 10.01
N THR A 90 7.95 -23.74 10.35
CA THR A 90 6.82 -24.64 10.20
C THR A 90 5.90 -24.17 9.09
N THR A 91 5.16 -25.10 8.49
CA THR A 91 4.20 -24.79 7.43
C THR A 91 3.06 -25.79 7.47
N SER A 92 1.87 -25.34 7.08
CA SER A 92 0.72 -26.21 6.82
C SER A 92 0.76 -26.82 5.41
N LYS A 93 1.67 -26.36 4.54
CA LYS A 93 1.78 -26.85 3.16
C LYS A 93 2.25 -28.30 3.14
N ASN A 94 1.61 -29.11 2.29
CA ASN A 94 2.03 -30.49 2.05
C ASN A 94 3.08 -30.61 0.93
N GLY A 95 3.24 -29.58 0.10
CA GLY A 95 4.17 -29.49 -1.02
C GLY A 95 4.13 -28.09 -1.63
N PHE A 96 4.92 -27.86 -2.67
CA PHE A 96 4.96 -26.61 -3.44
C PHE A 96 4.09 -26.75 -4.70
N ASP A 97 3.14 -25.84 -4.86
CA ASP A 97 2.14 -25.92 -5.94
C ASP A 97 2.63 -25.33 -7.26
N SER A 98 3.60 -24.40 -7.20
CA SER A 98 4.17 -23.75 -8.38
C SER A 98 5.62 -23.32 -8.14
N THR A 99 6.33 -22.95 -9.21
CA THR A 99 7.71 -22.46 -9.12
C THR A 99 7.85 -21.09 -8.46
N THR A 100 6.77 -20.42 -8.07
CA THR A 100 6.81 -19.19 -7.27
C THR A 100 6.30 -19.39 -5.85
N ASP A 101 5.92 -20.62 -5.49
CA ASP A 101 5.18 -20.94 -4.26
C ASP A 101 6.07 -21.09 -3.02
N TRP A 102 7.08 -20.24 -2.88
CA TRP A 102 8.00 -20.27 -1.75
C TRP A 102 7.26 -20.01 -0.42
N ILE A 103 7.69 -20.68 0.65
CA ILE A 103 7.30 -20.28 2.00
C ILE A 103 8.07 -19.00 2.31
N PRO A 104 7.39 -17.88 2.66
CA PRO A 104 8.07 -16.62 2.92
C PRO A 104 9.14 -16.79 3.99
N VAL A 105 10.37 -16.30 3.74
CA VAL A 105 11.45 -16.42 4.74
C VAL A 105 11.14 -15.69 6.05
N SER A 106 10.19 -14.72 6.05
CA SER A 106 9.66 -14.09 7.27
C SER A 106 8.92 -15.06 8.20
N GLN A 107 8.52 -16.22 7.69
CA GLN A 107 7.94 -17.33 8.46
C GLN A 107 9.00 -18.37 8.87
N LEU A 108 10.28 -18.15 8.53
CA LEU A 108 11.39 -19.03 8.81
C LEU A 108 12.38 -18.34 9.77
N THR A 109 12.94 -19.11 10.69
CA THR A 109 14.01 -18.67 11.60
C THR A 109 15.35 -18.99 10.98
N GLN A 110 16.29 -18.03 10.91
CA GLN A 110 17.68 -18.33 10.58
C GLN A 110 18.31 -19.11 11.74
N VAL A 111 18.73 -20.34 11.48
CA VAL A 111 19.25 -21.25 12.53
C VAL A 111 20.74 -21.51 12.43
N TYR A 112 21.35 -21.21 11.28
CA TYR A 112 22.77 -21.43 11.04
C TYR A 112 23.26 -20.51 9.93
N ALA A 113 24.43 -19.91 10.13
CA ALA A 113 25.20 -19.25 9.09
C ALA A 113 26.67 -19.70 9.20
N GLY A 114 27.20 -20.29 8.13
CA GLY A 114 28.56 -20.82 8.11
C GLY A 114 28.80 -21.86 7.01
N PRO A 115 29.97 -22.49 7.01
CA PRO A 115 30.32 -23.46 5.98
C PRO A 115 29.63 -24.82 6.19
N TYR A 116 29.00 -25.36 5.16
CA TYR A 116 28.56 -26.76 5.13
C TYR A 116 29.66 -27.68 4.59
N THR A 117 30.05 -28.70 5.36
CA THR A 117 31.08 -29.66 4.95
C THR A 117 30.62 -31.10 5.14
N SER A 118 30.91 -31.96 4.17
CA SER A 118 30.75 -33.41 4.33
C SER A 118 31.65 -34.20 3.38
N SER A 119 31.99 -35.44 3.76
CA SER A 119 32.66 -36.38 2.85
C SER A 119 31.66 -37.07 1.90
N THR A 120 32.19 -37.88 0.98
CA THR A 120 31.39 -38.63 0.01
C THR A 120 30.76 -39.85 0.66
N ASN A 121 29.52 -40.17 0.29
CA ASN A 121 28.76 -41.30 0.83
C ASN A 121 28.69 -41.35 2.38
N THR A 122 28.44 -40.20 3.02
CA THR A 122 28.29 -40.10 4.48
C THR A 122 27.15 -39.19 4.87
N TRP A 123 26.77 -39.24 6.14
CA TRP A 123 26.05 -38.16 6.81
C TRP A 123 26.99 -36.98 7.04
N GLY A 124 26.57 -35.80 6.60
CA GLY A 124 27.20 -34.51 6.93
C GLY A 124 26.15 -33.53 7.39
N GLY A 125 26.51 -32.61 8.28
CA GLY A 125 25.50 -31.80 8.95
C GLY A 125 26.03 -30.55 9.62
N ILE A 126 25.08 -29.76 10.10
CA ILE A 126 25.30 -28.50 10.81
C ILE A 126 24.77 -28.61 12.22
N ASN A 127 25.51 -28.06 13.17
CA ASN A 127 24.98 -27.75 14.49
C ASN A 127 24.31 -26.38 14.40
N LEU A 128 23.05 -26.28 14.82
CA LEU A 128 22.31 -25.03 14.77
C LEU A 128 22.92 -24.05 15.77
N GLN A 129 23.20 -22.83 15.32
CA GLN A 129 23.62 -21.72 16.19
C GLN A 129 22.43 -21.23 17.02
N THR A 130 21.23 -21.29 16.44
CA THR A 130 19.96 -21.05 17.11
C THR A 130 19.14 -22.33 17.06
N PRO A 131 19.02 -23.09 18.17
CA PRO A 131 18.14 -24.25 18.22
C PRO A 131 16.71 -23.87 17.85
N PHE A 132 16.04 -24.72 17.08
CA PHE A 132 14.68 -24.45 16.60
C PHE A 132 13.67 -25.33 17.33
N TYR A 133 12.73 -24.74 18.04
CA TYR A 133 11.64 -25.51 18.65
C TYR A 133 10.67 -25.97 17.58
N TYR A 134 10.61 -27.28 17.36
CA TYR A 134 9.65 -27.89 16.46
C TYR A 134 8.45 -28.40 17.25
N ASN A 135 7.25 -27.97 16.87
CA ASN A 135 6.01 -28.24 17.60
C ASN A 135 5.44 -29.66 17.40
N GLY A 136 5.99 -30.44 16.46
CA GLY A 136 5.54 -31.80 16.15
C GLY A 136 4.15 -31.91 15.52
N VAL A 137 3.49 -30.79 15.20
CA VAL A 137 2.14 -30.74 14.63
C VAL A 137 2.17 -30.26 13.18
N ASP A 138 2.86 -29.15 12.90
CA ASP A 138 2.98 -28.60 11.56
C ASP A 138 4.11 -29.27 10.77
N ASN A 139 4.09 -29.19 9.44
CA ASN A 139 5.19 -29.70 8.63
C ASN A 139 6.44 -28.83 8.84
N LEU A 140 7.61 -29.44 8.91
CA LEU A 140 8.89 -28.73 9.03
C LEU A 140 9.34 -28.29 7.64
N VAL A 141 9.69 -27.03 7.44
CA VAL A 141 10.36 -26.54 6.23
C VAL A 141 11.80 -26.19 6.57
N ILE A 142 12.74 -26.71 5.77
CA ILE A 142 14.15 -26.34 5.86
C ILE A 142 14.54 -25.65 4.56
N ALA A 143 15.00 -24.41 4.67
CA ALA A 143 15.51 -23.63 3.56
C ALA A 143 17.04 -23.56 3.60
N PHE A 144 17.67 -23.69 2.45
CA PHE A 144 19.12 -23.64 2.31
C PHE A 144 19.48 -22.56 1.29
N ASP A 145 20.12 -21.50 1.77
CA ASP A 145 20.67 -20.41 0.98
C ASP A 145 22.20 -20.57 0.92
N ASP A 146 22.79 -20.58 -0.26
CA ASP A 146 24.23 -20.64 -0.42
C ASP A 146 24.69 -19.65 -1.47
N ASN A 147 25.71 -18.87 -1.10
CA ASN A 147 26.24 -17.80 -1.91
C ASN A 147 27.76 -17.91 -1.99
N HIS A 148 28.27 -18.45 -3.10
CA HIS A 148 29.70 -18.60 -3.34
C HIS A 148 30.14 -18.07 -4.72
N SER A 149 31.33 -17.50 -4.82
CA SER A 149 31.76 -16.78 -6.04
C SER A 149 32.50 -17.63 -7.09
N SER A 150 32.58 -18.96 -6.94
CA SER A 150 33.40 -19.82 -7.82
C SER A 150 32.70 -21.12 -8.22
N TRP A 151 32.96 -21.58 -9.44
CA TRP A 151 32.45 -22.86 -9.95
C TRP A 151 32.96 -24.02 -9.09
N GLN A 152 32.05 -24.84 -8.55
CA GLN A 152 32.39 -26.03 -7.76
C GLN A 152 32.02 -27.32 -8.51
N PRO A 153 32.69 -28.45 -8.21
CA PRO A 153 32.26 -29.76 -8.69
C PRO A 153 30.84 -30.09 -8.22
N SER A 154 30.12 -30.86 -9.04
CA SER A 154 28.72 -31.20 -8.77
C SER A 154 28.56 -32.05 -7.51
N ASN A 155 27.65 -31.65 -6.63
CA ASN A 155 27.24 -32.42 -5.47
C ASN A 155 25.93 -33.16 -5.71
N SER A 156 25.74 -34.25 -4.98
CA SER A 156 24.49 -35.02 -4.98
C SER A 156 24.21 -35.63 -3.61
N PHE A 157 22.94 -35.77 -3.28
CA PHE A 157 22.45 -36.36 -2.04
C PHE A 157 21.59 -37.58 -2.34
N LEU A 158 21.53 -38.52 -1.40
CA LEU A 158 20.55 -39.59 -1.49
C LEU A 158 19.17 -39.00 -1.22
N VAL A 159 18.25 -39.25 -2.14
CA VAL A 159 16.87 -38.74 -2.06
C VAL A 159 15.85 -39.88 -2.12
N GLU A 160 14.68 -39.60 -1.57
CA GLU A 160 13.53 -40.50 -1.62
C GLU A 160 12.36 -39.81 -2.33
N GLY A 161 11.79 -40.49 -3.33
CA GLY A 161 10.65 -40.01 -4.10
C GLY A 161 9.40 -39.87 -3.24
N ARG A 162 8.64 -38.80 -3.47
CA ARG A 162 7.39 -38.45 -2.79
C ARG A 162 6.31 -38.18 -3.84
N PRO A 163 5.03 -38.43 -3.54
CA PRO A 163 3.94 -38.15 -4.47
C PRO A 163 3.75 -36.64 -4.71
N GLU A 164 4.08 -35.78 -3.74
CA GLU A 164 4.00 -34.31 -3.84
C GLU A 164 5.34 -33.67 -4.20
N ASN A 165 5.30 -32.43 -4.72
CA ASN A 165 6.48 -31.58 -4.93
C ASN A 165 7.01 -31.06 -3.59
N ARG A 166 7.86 -31.82 -2.90
CA ARG A 166 8.37 -31.50 -1.56
C ARG A 166 9.61 -30.61 -1.56
N GLY A 167 10.19 -30.35 -2.72
CA GLY A 167 11.33 -29.46 -2.88
C GLY A 167 11.08 -28.38 -3.94
N ILE A 168 11.51 -27.16 -3.66
CA ILE A 168 11.55 -26.05 -4.62
C ILE A 168 12.97 -25.48 -4.63
N HIS A 169 13.46 -25.13 -5.82
CA HIS A 169 14.88 -24.85 -5.98
C HIS A 169 15.15 -23.79 -7.05
N ARG A 170 15.91 -22.76 -6.67
CA ARG A 170 16.43 -21.72 -7.55
C ARG A 170 17.96 -21.70 -7.49
N ARG A 171 18.59 -21.66 -8.66
CA ARG A 171 20.04 -21.58 -8.86
C ARG A 171 20.38 -20.51 -9.88
N SER A 172 21.53 -19.86 -9.70
CA SER A 172 22.01 -18.80 -10.59
C SER A 172 23.54 -18.70 -10.56
N ASP A 173 24.15 -18.29 -11.68
CA ASP A 173 25.56 -17.90 -11.75
C ASP A 173 25.75 -16.38 -11.77
N SER A 174 24.68 -15.62 -11.99
CA SER A 174 24.75 -14.19 -12.32
C SER A 174 24.15 -13.28 -11.26
N PHE A 175 23.40 -13.82 -10.29
CA PHE A 175 22.80 -13.04 -9.22
C PHE A 175 22.53 -13.90 -7.98
N ASN A 176 22.74 -13.32 -6.80
CA ASN A 176 22.33 -13.94 -5.54
C ASN A 176 20.80 -13.95 -5.42
N THR A 177 20.21 -15.09 -5.08
CA THR A 177 18.77 -15.17 -4.87
C THR A 177 18.47 -14.63 -3.48
N ASP A 178 17.65 -13.59 -3.37
CA ASP A 178 17.18 -13.09 -2.08
C ASP A 178 16.10 -14.03 -1.53
N PRO A 179 16.32 -14.67 -0.36
CA PRO A 179 15.31 -15.51 0.28
C PRO A 179 13.97 -14.79 0.57
N ASN A 180 13.96 -13.46 0.70
CA ASN A 180 12.74 -12.67 0.93
C ASN A 180 11.92 -12.46 -0.35
N SER A 181 12.58 -12.51 -1.51
CA SER A 181 11.92 -12.44 -2.81
C SER A 181 12.58 -13.41 -3.79
N PRO A 182 12.44 -14.73 -3.55
CA PRO A 182 13.19 -15.74 -4.29
C PRO A 182 12.66 -15.96 -5.70
N GLY A 183 11.67 -15.20 -6.17
CA GLY A 183 11.17 -15.15 -7.54
C GLY A 183 10.79 -16.52 -8.10
N THR A 184 10.94 -16.73 -9.41
CA THR A 184 10.61 -18.01 -10.05
C THR A 184 11.75 -19.02 -9.89
N ALA A 185 11.46 -20.15 -9.27
CA ALA A 185 12.32 -21.31 -9.12
C ALA A 185 12.66 -21.96 -10.48
N ASN A 186 13.81 -22.60 -10.55
CA ASN A 186 14.23 -23.36 -11.73
C ASN A 186 13.49 -24.70 -11.85
N ALA A 187 13.12 -25.32 -10.72
CA ALA A 187 12.43 -26.59 -10.70
C ALA A 187 11.66 -26.82 -9.39
N LEU A 188 10.64 -27.67 -9.50
CA LEU A 188 10.04 -28.39 -8.38
C LEU A 188 10.55 -29.83 -8.38
N TYR A 189 10.70 -30.40 -7.19
CA TYR A 189 11.17 -31.77 -6.99
C TYR A 189 10.18 -32.56 -6.15
N SER A 190 9.73 -33.70 -6.67
CA SER A 190 8.88 -34.65 -5.97
C SER A 190 9.69 -35.67 -5.18
N TYR A 191 10.68 -35.18 -4.41
CA TYR A 191 11.50 -35.98 -3.52
C TYR A 191 11.98 -35.15 -2.33
N ILE A 192 12.43 -35.81 -1.27
CA ILE A 192 13.15 -35.18 -0.15
C ILE A 192 14.57 -35.77 -0.06
N PRO A 193 15.58 -35.02 0.41
CA PRO A 193 16.86 -35.59 0.77
C PRO A 193 16.77 -36.38 2.07
N ASN A 194 17.51 -37.48 2.16
CA ASN A 194 17.62 -38.26 3.38
C ASN A 194 18.25 -37.39 4.49
N THR A 195 17.50 -37.17 5.56
CA THR A 195 17.80 -36.16 6.59
C THR A 195 17.74 -36.77 7.99
N ARG A 196 18.64 -36.37 8.89
CA ARG A 196 18.57 -36.66 10.33
C ARG A 196 18.41 -35.38 11.12
N LEU A 197 17.45 -35.35 12.03
CA LEU A 197 17.19 -34.28 12.98
C LEU A 197 17.61 -34.76 14.37
N PHE A 198 18.33 -33.92 15.11
CA PHE A 198 18.75 -34.21 16.48
C PHE A 198 18.06 -33.22 17.41
N PHE A 199 17.36 -33.74 18.42
CA PHE A 199 16.66 -32.93 19.42
C PHE A 199 17.50 -32.85 20.71
N SER A 200 17.67 -31.65 21.27
CA SER A 200 18.39 -31.42 22.54
C SER A 200 17.56 -31.81 23.75
N THR A 201 18.21 -32.36 24.77
CA THR A 201 17.65 -32.51 26.12
C THR A 201 18.17 -31.37 27.01
N ASN A 202 17.29 -30.54 27.57
CA ASN A 202 17.66 -29.50 28.57
C ASN A 202 18.02 -30.20 29.90
N ASN A 203 19.19 -30.81 29.96
CA ASN A 203 19.54 -31.81 30.98
C ASN A 203 20.99 -31.66 31.51
N SER A 204 21.53 -30.44 31.54
CA SER A 204 22.80 -30.07 32.19
C SER A 204 22.85 -28.57 32.44
N CYS A 205 23.64 -28.14 33.41
CA CYS A 205 23.86 -26.71 33.64
C CYS A 205 24.57 -26.03 32.45
N SER A 206 25.30 -26.78 31.62
CA SER A 206 26.06 -26.26 30.48
C SER A 206 25.18 -25.85 29.29
N ASN A 207 23.95 -26.38 29.21
CA ASN A 207 22.95 -26.03 28.21
C ASN A 207 21.68 -25.44 28.83
N ALA A 208 21.83 -24.83 30.00
CA ALA A 208 20.76 -24.18 30.74
C ALA A 208 20.14 -23.01 29.95
N ILE A 209 18.81 -22.89 30.00
CA ILE A 209 18.06 -21.87 29.26
C ILE A 209 18.06 -20.53 30.03
N PRO A 210 18.44 -19.39 29.44
CA PRO A 210 18.47 -18.10 30.14
C PRO A 210 17.07 -17.52 30.41
N LEU A 211 16.90 -16.88 31.57
CA LEU A 211 15.75 -16.08 32.00
C LEU A 211 16.16 -14.61 32.15
N SER A 212 15.23 -13.70 31.88
CA SER A 212 15.38 -12.26 32.12
C SER A 212 14.54 -11.85 33.34
N PRO A 213 15.12 -11.14 34.33
CA PRO A 213 14.34 -10.59 35.45
C PRO A 213 13.29 -9.56 34.98
N THR A 214 12.05 -9.72 35.41
CA THR A 214 10.92 -8.81 35.16
C THR A 214 10.33 -8.23 36.44
N LEU A 215 9.31 -7.37 36.39
CA LEU A 215 8.69 -6.79 37.60
C LEU A 215 7.75 -7.77 38.28
N ALA A 216 7.07 -8.60 37.49
CA ALA A 216 6.17 -9.65 37.93
C ALA A 216 6.34 -10.94 37.11
N PHE A 217 5.86 -12.05 37.67
CA PHE A 217 5.94 -13.37 37.06
C PHE A 217 5.44 -13.41 35.61
N TYR A 218 4.29 -12.78 35.35
CA TYR A 218 3.58 -12.91 34.06
C TYR A 218 4.13 -12.00 32.96
N ASP A 219 5.12 -11.16 33.25
CA ASP A 219 5.67 -10.22 32.28
C ASP A 219 6.48 -10.94 31.17
N LEU A 220 7.25 -11.98 31.51
CA LEU A 220 8.07 -12.74 30.55
C LEU A 220 8.38 -14.19 31.02
N PRO A 221 7.37 -15.04 31.27
CA PRO A 221 7.60 -16.44 31.64
C PRO A 221 8.04 -17.28 30.42
N LEU A 222 8.92 -18.27 30.65
CA LEU A 222 9.12 -19.36 29.71
C LEU A 222 7.98 -20.37 29.86
N ILE A 223 7.11 -20.41 28.87
CA ILE A 223 5.89 -21.22 28.90
C ILE A 223 6.17 -22.69 28.52
N GLY A 224 5.42 -23.63 29.11
CA GLY A 224 5.27 -24.99 28.59
C GLY A 224 6.49 -25.89 28.73
N GLN A 225 7.28 -25.72 29.79
CA GLN A 225 8.42 -26.55 30.13
C GLN A 225 7.95 -27.93 30.64
N SER A 226 8.69 -29.00 30.31
CA SER A 226 8.33 -30.36 30.72
C SER A 226 9.56 -31.25 30.95
N ASN A 227 9.46 -32.15 31.93
CA ASN A 227 10.46 -33.19 32.21
C ASN A 227 10.31 -34.45 31.32
N LEU A 228 9.38 -34.46 30.36
CA LEU A 228 9.14 -35.61 29.50
C LEU A 228 10.40 -36.00 28.69
N GLY A 229 10.90 -37.22 28.92
CA GLY A 229 12.08 -37.75 28.22
C GLY A 229 13.42 -37.22 28.75
N ILE A 230 13.42 -36.51 29.87
CA ILE A 230 14.61 -36.00 30.54
C ILE A 230 15.12 -37.03 31.56
N SER A 231 16.43 -37.32 31.55
CA SER A 231 17.09 -38.22 32.52
C SER A 231 17.77 -37.42 33.63
N ASN A 232 18.42 -38.05 34.61
CA ASN A 232 19.25 -37.33 35.59
C ASN A 232 20.46 -36.66 34.89
N SER A 233 20.69 -35.37 35.15
CA SER A 233 21.82 -34.62 34.56
C SER A 233 23.20 -35.05 35.08
N GLY A 234 23.28 -35.70 36.24
CA GLY A 234 24.54 -36.12 36.87
C GLY A 234 25.37 -34.97 37.47
N GLU A 235 24.86 -33.74 37.43
CA GLU A 235 25.52 -32.54 37.96
C GLU A 235 25.49 -32.49 39.50
N LEU A 236 26.63 -32.14 40.10
CA LEU A 236 26.81 -32.04 41.55
C LEU A 236 26.92 -30.57 42.03
N PRO A 237 26.43 -30.26 43.26
CA PRO A 237 25.79 -31.18 44.19
C PRO A 237 24.34 -31.51 43.79
N ASN A 238 23.89 -32.74 44.09
CA ASN A 238 22.49 -33.13 43.91
C ASN A 238 21.58 -32.21 44.73
N PRO A 239 20.34 -31.97 44.26
CA PRO A 239 19.34 -31.21 45.02
C PRO A 239 19.11 -31.78 46.41
N THR A 240 18.80 -30.90 47.35
CA THR A 240 18.70 -31.21 48.78
C THR A 240 17.33 -30.92 49.40
N CYS A 241 16.50 -30.11 48.75
CA CYS A 241 15.06 -30.08 48.99
C CYS A 241 14.35 -30.84 47.88
N GLY A 242 13.06 -31.17 48.09
CA GLY A 242 12.29 -32.05 47.22
C GLY A 242 12.84 -33.48 47.11
N ASN A 243 11.99 -34.45 46.79
CA ASN A 243 12.40 -35.83 46.55
C ASN A 243 13.09 -35.97 45.19
N TYR A 244 14.38 -35.63 45.10
CA TYR A 244 15.10 -35.66 43.83
C TYR A 244 15.46 -37.09 43.36
N GLN A 245 14.91 -37.49 42.20
CA GLN A 245 15.23 -38.78 41.52
C GLN A 245 15.73 -38.62 40.07
N GLY A 246 16.13 -37.41 39.65
CA GLY A 246 16.54 -37.09 38.28
C GLY A 246 15.42 -36.41 37.46
N GLY A 247 15.59 -36.33 36.14
CA GLY A 247 14.61 -35.70 35.25
C GLY A 247 14.61 -34.18 35.32
N ASP A 248 15.78 -33.59 35.57
CA ASP A 248 15.94 -32.19 35.90
C ASP A 248 16.24 -31.29 34.69
N LEU A 249 15.54 -30.16 34.65
CA LEU A 249 15.76 -29.09 33.70
C LEU A 249 16.63 -27.99 34.29
N TRP A 250 17.39 -27.31 33.42
CA TRP A 250 18.31 -26.26 33.83
C TRP A 250 18.01 -24.92 33.18
N TYR A 251 18.12 -23.84 33.97
CA TYR A 251 17.96 -22.45 33.57
C TYR A 251 19.07 -21.56 34.15
N THR A 252 19.24 -20.35 33.62
CA THR A 252 20.14 -19.34 34.20
C THR A 252 19.46 -18.00 34.33
N VAL A 253 19.92 -17.16 35.26
CA VAL A 253 19.44 -15.78 35.41
C VAL A 253 20.54 -14.89 35.99
N THR A 254 20.65 -13.65 35.55
CA THR A 254 21.55 -12.67 36.16
C THR A 254 20.82 -11.90 37.25
N VAL A 255 21.35 -11.89 38.47
CA VAL A 255 20.71 -11.20 39.62
C VAL A 255 20.74 -9.68 39.39
N PRO A 256 19.63 -8.97 39.58
CA PRO A 256 19.58 -7.52 39.52
C PRO A 256 20.61 -6.84 40.45
N SER A 257 21.02 -5.62 40.12
CA SER A 257 22.12 -4.93 40.80
C SER A 257 21.87 -4.63 42.29
N ASN A 258 20.62 -4.68 42.74
CA ASN A 258 20.25 -4.53 44.15
C ASN A 258 20.22 -5.86 44.91
N GLY A 259 20.45 -6.99 44.24
CA GLY A 259 20.47 -8.32 44.85
C GLY A 259 19.10 -8.94 45.14
N ASN A 260 17.99 -8.32 44.67
CA ASN A 260 16.63 -8.84 44.85
C ASN A 260 16.13 -9.57 43.60
N LEU A 261 15.74 -10.83 43.74
CA LEU A 261 15.20 -11.65 42.66
C LEU A 261 14.30 -12.77 43.21
N ASN A 262 13.12 -12.92 42.64
CA ASN A 262 12.27 -14.10 42.79
C ASN A 262 12.47 -14.99 41.56
N ILE A 263 12.48 -16.31 41.76
CA ILE A 263 12.51 -17.31 40.70
C ILE A 263 11.39 -18.28 41.03
N GLU A 264 10.42 -18.37 40.15
CA GLU A 264 9.16 -19.04 40.42
C GLU A 264 8.79 -19.92 39.24
N THR A 265 8.12 -21.02 39.54
CA THR A 265 7.41 -21.84 38.58
C THR A 265 5.91 -21.71 38.81
N LYS A 266 5.12 -21.76 37.74
CA LYS A 266 3.65 -21.88 37.77
C LYS A 266 3.21 -22.85 36.68
N GLY A 267 1.94 -23.21 36.59
CA GLY A 267 1.49 -24.04 35.47
C GLY A 267 0.20 -24.78 35.75
N ASN A 268 -0.15 -25.69 34.84
CA ASN A 268 -1.45 -26.37 34.86
C ASN A 268 -1.40 -27.79 35.46
N THR A 269 -0.25 -28.49 35.42
CA THR A 269 -0.15 -29.88 35.89
C THR A 269 1.21 -30.21 36.47
N GLY A 270 1.25 -30.71 37.71
CA GLY A 270 2.45 -31.26 38.33
C GLY A 270 2.85 -30.59 39.64
N ASP A 271 3.82 -31.19 40.32
CA ASP A 271 4.54 -30.64 41.47
C ASP A 271 5.97 -30.30 41.01
N THR A 272 6.45 -29.09 41.29
CA THR A 272 7.83 -28.69 40.94
C THR A 272 8.65 -28.43 42.19
N ALA A 273 9.86 -28.99 42.21
CA ALA A 273 10.92 -28.56 43.11
C ALA A 273 12.03 -27.82 42.36
N LEU A 274 12.56 -26.76 42.98
CA LEU A 274 13.47 -25.80 42.38
C LEU A 274 14.67 -25.55 43.30
N GLN A 275 15.87 -25.55 42.73
CA GLN A 275 17.10 -25.24 43.44
C GLN A 275 17.97 -24.27 42.64
N VAL A 276 18.44 -23.22 43.30
CA VAL A 276 19.25 -22.14 42.72
C VAL A 276 20.68 -22.23 43.22
N TYR A 277 21.63 -22.06 42.31
CA TYR A 277 23.07 -22.17 42.57
C TYR A 277 23.83 -20.96 42.04
N SER A 278 24.94 -20.61 42.69
CA SER A 278 25.96 -19.69 42.20
C SER A 278 27.24 -20.45 41.83
N GLY A 279 28.16 -19.77 41.14
CA GLY A 279 29.43 -20.35 40.69
C GLY A 279 29.39 -20.76 39.22
N SER A 280 30.10 -21.83 38.88
CA SER A 280 30.16 -22.37 37.51
C SER A 280 29.83 -23.86 37.51
N CYS A 281 29.37 -24.38 36.37
CA CYS A 281 29.19 -25.81 36.13
C CYS A 281 30.38 -26.65 36.64
N GLY A 282 30.09 -27.74 37.34
CA GLY A 282 31.08 -28.60 38.01
C GLY A 282 31.60 -28.08 39.37
N SER A 283 31.25 -26.87 39.79
CA SER A 283 31.62 -26.29 41.10
C SER A 283 30.51 -25.36 41.64
N LEU A 284 29.27 -25.84 41.62
CA LEU A 284 28.09 -25.06 42.02
C LEU A 284 27.93 -24.99 43.55
N SER A 285 27.50 -23.82 44.04
CA SER A 285 27.20 -23.56 45.45
C SER A 285 25.73 -23.22 45.63
N LEU A 286 25.05 -23.84 46.59
CA LEU A 286 23.62 -23.62 46.84
C LEU A 286 23.34 -22.19 47.31
N VAL A 287 22.39 -21.52 46.66
CA VAL A 287 21.88 -20.18 47.01
C VAL A 287 20.54 -20.25 47.74
N GLY A 288 19.60 -21.03 47.20
CA GLY A 288 18.26 -21.18 47.75
C GLY A 288 17.55 -22.34 47.09
N CYS A 289 16.52 -22.87 47.72
CA CYS A 289 15.76 -23.97 47.16
C CYS A 289 14.36 -24.02 47.78
N ASP A 290 13.41 -24.53 47.01
CA ASP A 290 12.01 -24.63 47.38
C ASP A 290 11.35 -25.80 46.65
N ASP A 291 10.19 -26.23 47.16
CA ASP A 291 9.44 -27.37 46.62
C ASP A 291 7.92 -27.09 46.53
N ASN A 292 7.36 -26.09 47.23
CA ASN A 292 5.90 -25.87 47.28
C ASN A 292 5.48 -24.47 47.80
N SER A 293 6.35 -23.45 47.76
CA SER A 293 6.06 -22.11 48.32
C SER A 293 5.55 -21.11 47.27
N GLY A 294 5.33 -21.53 46.04
CA GLY A 294 4.75 -20.76 44.94
C GLY A 294 3.22 -20.84 44.90
N ASP A 295 2.66 -20.92 43.69
CA ASP A 295 1.20 -20.99 43.48
C ASP A 295 0.70 -22.44 43.50
N GLY A 296 0.24 -22.94 44.66
CA GLY A 296 -0.15 -24.35 44.80
C GLY A 296 1.07 -25.25 44.94
N ASP A 297 1.14 -26.33 44.16
CA ASP A 297 2.22 -27.34 44.24
C ASP A 297 3.50 -26.92 43.46
N PHE A 298 3.71 -25.61 43.28
CA PHE A 298 4.85 -25.09 42.50
C PHE A 298 5.87 -24.37 43.39
N SER A 299 7.11 -24.31 42.92
CA SER A 299 8.22 -23.68 43.63
C SER A 299 8.36 -22.17 43.45
N LEU A 300 8.78 -21.49 44.51
CA LEU A 300 9.23 -20.10 44.54
C LEU A 300 10.48 -19.94 45.41
N VAL A 301 11.59 -19.47 44.84
CA VAL A 301 12.80 -19.06 45.57
C VAL A 301 12.97 -17.54 45.50
N SER A 302 12.87 -16.89 46.65
CA SER A 302 13.16 -15.46 46.82
C SER A 302 14.58 -15.23 47.31
N ILE A 303 15.33 -14.41 46.58
CA ILE A 303 16.71 -14.01 46.85
C ILE A 303 16.70 -12.54 47.24
N ASN A 304 17.27 -12.23 48.40
CA ASN A 304 17.55 -10.87 48.85
C ASN A 304 18.98 -10.84 49.40
N ASN A 305 19.95 -10.85 48.48
CA ASN A 305 21.36 -10.91 48.81
C ASN A 305 22.19 -10.00 47.88
N PRO A 306 22.54 -8.79 48.33
CA PRO A 306 23.36 -7.85 47.57
C PRO A 306 24.73 -8.41 47.12
N ALA A 307 25.28 -9.41 47.82
CA ALA A 307 26.55 -10.02 47.41
C ALA A 307 26.44 -10.82 46.11
N LEU A 308 25.22 -11.22 45.70
CA LEU A 308 24.95 -11.92 44.44
C LEU A 308 24.62 -10.97 43.29
N ALA A 309 24.56 -9.65 43.53
CA ALA A 309 24.24 -8.66 42.50
C ALA A 309 25.14 -8.79 41.26
N ASN A 310 24.52 -8.77 40.08
CA ASN A 310 25.15 -8.95 38.76
C ASN A 310 25.83 -10.31 38.53
N GLN A 311 25.68 -11.28 39.43
CA GLN A 311 26.17 -12.64 39.20
C GLN A 311 25.12 -13.45 38.43
N THR A 312 25.58 -14.37 37.58
CA THR A 312 24.71 -15.37 36.96
C THR A 312 24.49 -16.52 37.94
N LEU A 313 23.22 -16.86 38.16
CA LEU A 313 22.78 -18.03 38.91
C LEU A 313 22.31 -19.12 37.95
N TYR A 314 22.44 -20.36 38.39
CA TYR A 314 21.92 -21.55 37.73
C TYR A 314 20.71 -22.07 38.50
N ILE A 315 19.66 -22.42 37.79
CA ILE A 315 18.39 -22.88 38.36
C ILE A 315 18.17 -24.29 37.86
N ARG A 316 17.81 -25.19 38.76
CA ARG A 316 17.53 -26.59 38.48
C ARG A 316 16.11 -26.87 38.92
N VAL A 317 15.28 -27.42 38.03
CA VAL A 317 13.86 -27.71 38.29
C VAL A 317 13.57 -29.17 37.98
N TRP A 318 12.84 -29.86 38.85
CA TRP A 318 12.45 -31.25 38.67
C TRP A 318 11.09 -31.54 39.33
N GLU A 319 10.54 -32.72 39.06
CA GLU A 319 9.33 -33.24 39.73
C GLU A 319 9.74 -34.10 40.95
N PRO A 320 9.22 -33.84 42.17
CA PRO A 320 9.51 -34.58 43.41
C PRO A 320 9.19 -36.10 43.43
N GLY A 321 9.98 -36.89 42.72
CA GLY A 321 9.85 -38.35 42.68
C GLY A 321 10.19 -38.90 41.32
N ASN A 322 10.17 -38.03 40.31
CA ASN A 322 10.31 -38.34 38.89
C ASN A 322 9.37 -39.49 38.46
N ASP A 323 8.16 -39.50 39.02
CA ASP A 323 7.10 -40.48 38.74
C ASP A 323 5.94 -39.88 37.92
N ALA A 324 5.95 -38.57 37.69
CA ALA A 324 4.98 -37.87 36.85
C ALA A 324 5.65 -36.98 35.79
N THR A 325 4.93 -36.75 34.70
CA THR A 325 5.29 -35.70 33.74
C THR A 325 4.68 -34.37 34.19
N ILE A 326 5.53 -33.36 34.36
CA ILE A 326 5.12 -32.00 34.74
C ILE A 326 5.05 -31.10 33.52
N ASN A 327 4.14 -30.12 33.56
CA ASN A 327 4.07 -29.01 32.63
C ASN A 327 4.02 -27.71 33.44
N PHE A 328 5.06 -26.90 33.30
CA PHE A 328 5.23 -25.69 34.08
C PHE A 328 5.78 -24.55 33.22
N ASP A 329 5.48 -23.35 33.65
CA ASP A 329 6.06 -22.10 33.22
C ASP A 329 7.07 -21.66 34.27
N ILE A 330 8.14 -20.98 33.88
CA ILE A 330 9.16 -20.48 34.80
C ILE A 330 9.51 -19.03 34.49
N ALA A 331 9.63 -18.18 35.51
CA ALA A 331 10.03 -16.79 35.38
C ALA A 331 10.96 -16.36 36.51
N ALA A 332 11.77 -15.34 36.24
CA ALA A 332 12.50 -14.62 37.26
C ALA A 332 11.97 -13.19 37.33
N TRP A 333 11.63 -12.68 38.52
CA TRP A 333 10.97 -11.37 38.67
C TRP A 333 11.32 -10.69 40.00
N SER A 334 11.13 -9.38 40.11
CA SER A 334 11.36 -8.62 41.34
C SER A 334 10.52 -7.35 41.35
N SER A 335 9.68 -7.16 42.36
CA SER A 335 8.96 -5.89 42.59
C SER A 335 9.88 -4.72 42.95
N LEU A 336 11.17 -5.01 43.16
CA LEU A 336 12.21 -4.04 43.46
C LEU A 336 13.27 -4.07 42.37
N LEU A 337 12.97 -4.35 41.10
CA LEU A 337 14.00 -4.19 40.07
C LEU A 337 14.62 -2.79 40.20
N PRO A 338 15.96 -2.66 40.23
CA PRO A 338 16.59 -1.35 40.19
C PRO A 338 16.02 -0.63 38.98
N THR A 339 15.54 0.61 39.16
CA THR A 339 15.30 1.52 38.04
C THR A 339 16.54 1.44 37.16
N PHE A 340 16.39 1.05 35.90
CA PHE A 340 17.51 1.12 34.98
C PHE A 340 18.08 2.54 35.07
N PRO A 341 19.41 2.69 35.11
CA PRO A 341 20.01 4.02 35.17
C PRO A 341 19.44 4.86 34.03
N SER A 342 19.04 6.11 34.29
CA SER A 342 18.56 7.05 33.27
C SER A 342 19.72 7.47 32.37
N THR A 343 20.23 6.52 31.57
CA THR A 343 21.39 6.65 30.72
C THR A 343 21.01 6.71 29.25
N SER A 344 21.75 7.52 28.51
CA SER A 344 21.78 7.52 27.05
C SER A 344 23.10 6.91 26.58
N LEU A 345 23.24 6.68 25.28
CA LEU A 345 24.49 6.21 24.70
C LEU A 345 25.13 7.29 23.82
N ASN A 346 26.39 7.61 24.11
CA ASN A 346 27.20 8.57 23.36
C ASN A 346 27.93 7.89 22.20
N PHE A 347 27.91 8.53 21.04
CA PHE A 347 28.59 8.14 19.81
C PHE A 347 29.66 9.18 19.49
N ASP A 348 30.87 8.72 19.18
CA ASP A 348 32.06 9.57 19.03
C ASP A 348 32.18 10.34 17.71
N GLY A 349 31.29 10.09 16.75
CA GLY A 349 31.32 10.70 15.42
C GLY A 349 32.39 10.18 14.46
N ASN A 350 33.16 9.15 14.82
CA ASN A 350 34.22 8.60 13.98
C ASN A 350 33.94 7.16 13.56
N ASN A 351 33.62 6.29 14.51
CA ASN A 351 33.50 4.85 14.24
C ASN A 351 32.49 4.12 15.14
N ASP A 352 31.88 4.79 16.11
CA ASP A 352 30.82 4.21 16.94
C ASP A 352 29.54 4.04 16.13
N TYR A 353 29.01 2.82 16.09
CA TYR A 353 27.70 2.53 15.52
C TYR A 353 27.16 1.18 15.99
N ILE A 354 25.86 0.98 15.83
CA ILE A 354 25.16 -0.23 16.25
C ILE A 354 24.57 -0.91 15.03
N SER A 355 24.77 -2.23 14.92
CA SER A 355 24.18 -3.07 13.87
C SER A 355 22.97 -3.81 14.44
N GLY A 356 21.77 -3.51 13.95
CA GLY A 356 20.54 -4.19 14.38
C GLY A 356 20.00 -5.19 13.34
N PRO A 357 18.78 -5.71 13.55
CA PRO A 357 18.14 -6.66 12.64
C PRO A 357 17.70 -5.98 11.34
N ASN A 358 17.28 -6.78 10.35
CA ASN A 358 16.58 -6.27 9.18
C ASN A 358 15.10 -6.05 9.53
N LEU A 359 14.63 -4.82 9.48
CA LEU A 359 13.22 -4.49 9.78
C LEU A 359 12.35 -4.53 8.52
N PRO A 360 11.10 -5.02 8.60
CA PRO A 360 10.20 -5.13 7.44
C PRO A 360 9.53 -3.79 7.11
N LEU A 361 10.31 -2.80 6.66
CA LEU A 361 9.82 -1.44 6.36
C LEU A 361 9.55 -1.19 4.87
N ALA A 362 9.96 -2.11 4.00
CA ALA A 362 9.82 -1.96 2.55
C ALA A 362 8.34 -2.02 2.11
N ASN A 363 7.87 -0.99 1.42
CA ASN A 363 6.51 -0.85 0.88
C ASN A 363 5.40 -0.91 1.94
N THR A 364 5.72 -0.58 3.19
CA THR A 364 4.76 -0.53 4.29
C THR A 364 4.70 0.87 4.89
N SER A 365 3.61 1.20 5.57
CA SER A 365 3.60 2.36 6.47
C SER A 365 4.44 2.05 7.70
N PHE A 366 5.13 3.04 8.25
CA PHE A 366 5.95 2.87 9.46
C PHE A 366 6.23 4.21 10.13
N SER A 367 6.76 4.16 11.35
CA SER A 367 7.22 5.35 12.07
C SER A 367 8.51 5.06 12.83
N ILE A 368 9.39 6.05 12.96
CA ILE A 368 10.63 5.97 13.73
C ILE A 368 10.69 7.18 14.65
N GLU A 369 10.95 6.99 15.93
CA GLU A 369 11.15 8.10 16.87
C GLU A 369 12.31 7.81 17.83
N PHE A 370 12.95 8.87 18.34
CA PHE A 370 14.07 8.80 19.27
C PHE A 370 14.35 10.17 19.89
N TRP A 371 15.04 10.17 21.02
CA TRP A 371 15.74 11.36 21.52
C TRP A 371 17.15 11.43 20.94
N ALA A 372 17.56 12.63 20.55
CA ALA A 372 18.93 12.87 20.10
C ALA A 372 19.47 14.21 20.62
N LYS A 373 20.73 14.21 21.03
CA LYS A 373 21.51 15.38 21.42
C LYS A 373 22.84 15.39 20.69
N ARG A 374 23.03 16.34 19.79
CA ARG A 374 24.25 16.43 18.98
C ARG A 374 25.40 17.02 19.78
N SER A 375 26.63 16.58 19.54
CA SER A 375 27.84 17.20 20.13
C SER A 375 28.33 18.41 19.33
N SER A 376 27.93 18.52 18.05
CA SER A 376 28.29 19.62 17.16
C SER A 376 27.20 19.88 16.13
N THR A 377 27.15 21.11 15.60
CA THR A 377 26.29 21.50 14.47
C THR A 377 27.13 21.62 13.19
N ASN A 378 26.47 21.80 12.04
CA ASN A 378 27.07 22.02 10.73
C ASN A 378 27.86 20.82 10.15
N THR A 379 27.54 19.62 10.63
CA THR A 379 28.09 18.34 10.20
C THR A 379 26.97 17.40 9.74
N ASP A 380 27.32 16.41 8.93
CA ASP A 380 26.47 15.24 8.71
C ASP A 380 26.49 14.39 9.98
N ASP A 381 25.33 14.17 10.61
CA ASP A 381 25.16 13.37 11.81
C ASP A 381 23.95 12.46 11.63
N PHE A 382 24.13 11.20 11.23
CA PHE A 382 23.01 10.32 10.92
C PHE A 382 22.72 9.29 12.00
N VAL A 383 21.49 9.32 12.51
CA VAL A 383 21.04 8.52 13.65
C VAL A 383 20.57 7.15 13.22
N PHE A 384 19.79 7.04 12.15
CA PHE A 384 19.21 5.77 11.72
C PHE A 384 19.43 5.57 10.22
N PHE A 385 19.80 4.35 9.84
CA PHE A 385 19.92 3.94 8.45
C PHE A 385 19.41 2.53 8.23
N GLN A 386 18.72 2.30 7.11
CA GLN A 386 18.44 0.95 6.63
C GLN A 386 18.61 0.88 5.12
N GLY A 387 19.18 -0.24 4.65
CA GLY A 387 19.28 -0.56 3.23
C GLY A 387 20.64 -0.27 2.61
N SER A 388 20.64 0.18 1.35
CA SER A 388 21.86 0.45 0.56
C SER A 388 21.81 1.86 -0.02
N PRO A 389 22.97 2.53 -0.26
CA PRO A 389 23.05 3.94 -0.65
C PRO A 389 22.59 4.20 -2.11
N ASN A 390 21.33 3.90 -2.40
CA ASN A 390 20.67 4.01 -3.70
C ASN A 390 19.24 4.53 -3.51
N ASN A 391 18.73 5.26 -4.52
CA ASN A 391 17.39 5.84 -4.50
C ASN A 391 16.32 4.80 -4.15
N ASN A 392 15.53 5.12 -3.13
CA ASN A 392 14.44 4.33 -2.56
C ASN A 392 14.85 3.00 -1.90
N ILE A 393 16.14 2.68 -1.88
CA ILE A 393 16.67 1.47 -1.26
C ILE A 393 17.41 1.82 0.03
N GLY A 394 17.97 3.03 0.13
CA GLY A 394 18.62 3.51 1.35
C GLY A 394 17.73 4.52 2.05
N MET A 395 17.41 4.28 3.31
CA MET A 395 16.73 5.25 4.15
C MET A 395 17.69 5.78 5.19
N HIS A 396 17.86 7.10 5.27
CA HIS A 396 18.62 7.75 6.34
C HIS A 396 17.79 8.80 7.07
N VAL A 397 17.99 8.85 8.38
CA VAL A 397 17.38 9.82 9.29
C VAL A 397 18.48 10.48 10.12
N GLY A 398 18.53 11.80 10.15
CA GLY A 398 19.57 12.53 10.87
C GLY A 398 19.72 13.98 10.42
N PHE A 399 20.93 14.53 10.50
CA PHE A 399 21.20 15.94 10.26
C PHE A 399 22.15 16.16 9.09
N ARG A 400 21.93 17.24 8.34
CA ARG A 400 22.78 17.72 7.25
C ARG A 400 23.65 18.92 7.69
N PRO A 401 24.68 19.33 6.94
CA PRO A 401 25.59 20.43 7.31
C PRO A 401 24.91 21.81 7.37
N ASN A 402 23.70 21.93 6.82
CA ASN A 402 22.85 23.10 6.91
C ASN A 402 21.96 23.11 8.17
N ASN A 403 22.18 22.20 9.12
CA ASN A 403 21.41 22.04 10.37
C ASN A 403 19.93 21.68 10.16
N LYS A 404 19.59 21.08 9.02
CA LYS A 404 18.28 20.48 8.79
C LYS A 404 18.29 19.03 9.24
N PHE A 405 17.26 18.64 9.97
CA PHE A 405 16.90 17.25 10.19
C PHE A 405 16.23 16.69 8.92
N THR A 406 16.62 15.50 8.48
CA THR A 406 16.20 14.88 7.23
C THR A 406 15.58 13.52 7.47
N PHE A 407 14.57 13.18 6.67
CA PHE A 407 14.01 11.84 6.51
C PHE A 407 14.01 11.49 5.01
N ASP A 408 14.95 10.66 4.58
CA ASP A 408 15.23 10.52 3.14
C ASP A 408 15.46 9.09 2.67
N PHE A 409 14.70 8.69 1.64
CA PHE A 409 14.87 7.44 0.91
C PHE A 409 15.92 7.57 -0.20
N TRP A 410 17.07 8.17 0.12
CA TRP A 410 18.18 8.46 -0.78
C TRP A 410 17.78 9.31 -2.00
N ASN A 411 17.95 10.63 -1.91
CA ASN A 411 17.49 11.63 -2.89
C ASN A 411 15.95 11.67 -3.07
N ASN A 412 15.22 11.08 -2.13
CA ASN A 412 13.78 11.08 -2.10
C ASN A 412 13.30 11.26 -0.66
N GLY A 413 13.70 12.38 -0.05
CA GLY A 413 13.36 12.73 1.32
C GLY A 413 12.88 14.14 1.59
N VAL A 414 12.29 14.31 2.76
CA VAL A 414 11.89 15.59 3.31
C VAL A 414 12.94 16.09 4.29
N ASP A 415 13.25 17.39 4.21
CA ASP A 415 13.99 18.11 5.23
C ASP A 415 13.01 18.88 6.12
N SER A 416 13.37 19.05 7.38
CA SER A 416 12.66 19.94 8.31
C SER A 416 12.57 21.39 7.81
N ASN A 417 11.49 22.08 8.17
CA ASN A 417 11.32 23.53 8.02
C ASN A 417 12.09 24.29 9.08
N ALA A 418 12.18 23.77 10.31
CA ALA A 418 13.07 24.29 11.34
C ALA A 418 14.55 24.11 10.96
N THR A 419 15.42 24.98 11.48
CA THR A 419 16.88 24.81 11.42
C THR A 419 17.38 24.63 12.85
N ILE A 420 17.92 23.46 13.17
CA ILE A 420 18.31 23.07 14.53
C ILE A 420 19.75 23.55 14.80
N ASN A 421 19.88 24.77 15.33
CA ASN A 421 21.17 25.44 15.53
C ASN A 421 21.79 25.25 16.92
N ASP A 422 21.20 24.41 17.76
CA ASP A 422 21.71 24.09 19.09
C ASP A 422 22.03 22.60 19.23
N THR A 423 22.57 22.26 20.39
CA THR A 423 23.04 20.93 20.78
C THR A 423 22.28 20.39 22.00
N ASN A 424 21.08 20.90 22.25
CA ASN A 424 20.23 20.38 23.33
C ASN A 424 19.57 19.07 22.90
N TRP A 425 18.98 18.39 23.87
CA TRP A 425 18.11 17.26 23.60
C TRP A 425 16.85 17.73 22.87
N HIS A 426 16.51 17.02 21.81
CA HIS A 426 15.23 17.12 21.14
C HIS A 426 14.69 15.73 20.87
N HIS A 427 13.36 15.61 20.88
CA HIS A 427 12.70 14.42 20.40
C HIS A 427 12.42 14.56 18.90
N TYR A 428 12.83 13.57 18.12
CA TYR A 428 12.58 13.52 16.68
C TYR A 428 11.71 12.33 16.36
N ALA A 429 10.71 12.53 15.51
CA ALA A 429 9.94 11.44 14.95
C ALA A 429 9.72 11.65 13.45
N VAL A 430 9.67 10.55 12.72
CA VAL A 430 9.36 10.50 11.30
C VAL A 430 8.28 9.46 11.06
N THR A 431 7.32 9.78 10.20
CA THR A 431 6.26 8.83 9.82
C THR A 431 6.18 8.70 8.31
N TYR A 432 5.87 7.50 7.84
CA TYR A 432 5.65 7.20 6.43
C TYR A 432 4.32 6.47 6.25
N ASN A 433 3.49 6.98 5.34
CA ASN A 433 2.26 6.32 4.91
C ASN A 433 2.42 5.78 3.48
N ALA A 434 2.50 4.46 3.31
CA ALA A 434 2.68 3.82 2.02
C ALA A 434 1.46 3.91 1.09
N SER A 435 0.25 4.17 1.63
CA SER A 435 -0.94 4.33 0.79
C SER A 435 -0.98 5.69 0.08
N SER A 436 -0.30 6.69 0.63
CA SER A 436 -0.25 8.07 0.11
C SER A 436 1.15 8.57 -0.20
N ASN A 437 2.17 7.73 -0.02
CA ASN A 437 3.60 8.03 -0.05
C ASN A 437 4.00 9.24 0.80
N LEU A 438 3.27 9.52 1.89
CA LEU A 438 3.48 10.74 2.67
C LEU A 438 4.58 10.52 3.71
N GLN A 439 5.65 11.31 3.61
CA GLN A 439 6.69 11.42 4.63
C GLN A 439 6.40 12.63 5.53
N SER A 440 6.50 12.45 6.84
CA SER A 440 6.30 13.52 7.82
C SER A 440 7.47 13.59 8.81
N ILE A 441 7.85 14.80 9.22
CA ILE A 441 8.84 15.08 10.26
C ILE A 441 8.16 15.78 11.42
N TYR A 442 8.43 15.32 12.63
CA TYR A 442 8.02 15.91 13.88
C TYR A 442 9.24 16.26 14.74
N ILE A 443 9.22 17.45 15.34
CA ILE A 443 10.25 17.90 16.29
C ILE A 443 9.54 18.24 17.59
N ASP A 444 9.99 17.64 18.68
CA ASP A 444 9.43 17.80 20.03
C ASP A 444 7.92 17.51 20.12
N GLY A 445 7.45 16.52 19.35
CA GLY A 445 6.04 16.11 19.28
C GLY A 445 5.17 16.99 18.38
N VAL A 446 5.74 18.00 17.73
CA VAL A 446 5.00 18.91 16.84
C VAL A 446 5.35 18.63 15.39
N LEU A 447 4.34 18.53 14.51
CA LEU A 447 4.55 18.37 13.07
C LEU A 447 5.31 19.59 12.52
N ASP A 448 6.45 19.35 11.89
CA ASP A 448 7.31 20.39 11.33
C ASP A 448 7.22 20.45 9.79
N ASN A 449 7.26 19.31 9.10
CA ASN A 449 7.15 19.27 7.64
C ASN A 449 6.55 17.96 7.12
N THR A 450 5.98 18.02 5.91
CA THR A 450 5.49 16.84 5.17
C THR A 450 5.88 16.92 3.71
N ARG A 451 5.99 15.77 3.05
CA ARG A 451 6.25 15.68 1.62
C ARG A 451 5.79 14.33 1.07
N THR A 452 5.19 14.31 -0.11
CA THR A 452 4.91 13.07 -0.83
C THR A 452 6.17 12.58 -1.54
N ALA A 453 6.66 11.41 -1.17
CA ALA A 453 7.73 10.72 -1.88
C ALA A 453 7.24 10.27 -3.26
N THR A 454 8.11 10.34 -4.27
CA THR A 454 7.75 9.93 -5.64
C THR A 454 7.54 8.42 -5.80
N THR A 455 8.08 7.63 -4.88
CA THR A 455 8.11 6.16 -4.88
C THR A 455 8.32 5.67 -3.46
N ASP A 456 7.80 4.48 -3.15
CA ASP A 456 7.95 3.85 -1.83
C ASP A 456 9.40 3.53 -1.49
N PHE A 457 9.70 3.55 -0.19
CA PHE A 457 10.90 2.90 0.32
C PHE A 457 10.78 1.40 0.09
N ASN A 458 11.76 0.82 -0.60
CA ASN A 458 11.83 -0.59 -0.95
C ASN A 458 13.20 -1.18 -0.56
N GLY A 459 13.83 -0.61 0.48
CA GLY A 459 15.11 -1.05 0.99
C GLY A 459 15.01 -2.20 1.97
N SER A 460 16.00 -3.09 1.95
CA SER A 460 16.15 -4.19 2.91
C SER A 460 17.60 -4.27 3.39
N GLY A 461 17.81 -4.89 4.55
CA GLY A 461 19.12 -5.03 5.19
C GLY A 461 19.08 -4.61 6.65
N ALA A 462 20.13 -4.96 7.39
CA ALA A 462 20.30 -4.59 8.79
C ALA A 462 20.19 -3.08 8.99
N ILE A 463 19.49 -2.68 10.06
CA ILE A 463 19.51 -1.29 10.50
C ILE A 463 20.90 -0.95 11.05
N ASN A 464 21.30 0.29 10.86
CA ASN A 464 22.46 0.88 11.52
C ASN A 464 21.99 2.08 12.34
N ILE A 465 22.36 2.10 13.62
CA ILE A 465 22.14 3.25 14.49
C ILE A 465 23.49 3.95 14.67
N GLY A 466 23.53 5.26 14.41
CA GLY A 466 24.73 6.09 14.51
C GLY A 466 25.62 6.13 13.27
N ARG A 467 25.17 5.64 12.09
CA ARG A 467 25.87 5.84 10.80
C ARG A 467 24.97 5.64 9.58
N VAL A 468 25.44 6.07 8.41
CA VAL A 468 24.85 5.76 7.08
C VAL A 468 25.79 4.87 6.27
N SER A 469 25.36 3.62 6.01
CA SER A 469 26.15 2.65 5.25
C SER A 469 27.57 2.48 5.82
N THR A 470 28.58 3.14 5.24
CA THR A 470 30.00 3.07 5.64
C THR A 470 30.58 4.43 6.06
N PHE A 471 29.77 5.48 6.14
CA PHE A 471 30.18 6.85 6.46
C PHE A 471 29.10 7.58 7.28
N GLY A 472 29.30 8.88 7.56
CA GLY A 472 28.27 9.72 8.18
C GLY A 472 27.92 9.30 9.61
N TYR A 473 28.95 9.09 10.43
CA TYR A 473 28.81 8.68 11.83
C TYR A 473 28.18 9.78 12.67
N TYR A 474 27.27 9.42 13.56
CA TYR A 474 26.62 10.35 14.47
C TYR A 474 27.57 10.78 15.58
N HIS A 475 27.68 12.08 15.82
CA HIS A 475 28.43 12.62 16.96
C HIS A 475 27.47 13.21 18.00
N GLY A 476 27.25 12.48 19.10
CA GLY A 476 26.31 12.90 20.14
C GLY A 476 25.69 11.74 20.92
N ASN A 477 24.66 12.05 21.69
CA ASN A 477 23.90 11.07 22.47
C ASN A 477 22.59 10.70 21.75
N ILE A 478 22.23 9.42 21.81
CA ILE A 478 20.94 8.88 21.38
C ILE A 478 20.31 8.17 22.57
N ASP A 479 19.00 8.30 22.69
CA ASP A 479 18.21 7.63 23.71
C ASP A 479 16.84 7.21 23.13
N ASP A 480 16.27 6.14 23.69
CA ASP A 480 14.86 5.74 23.52
C ASP A 480 14.37 5.61 22.05
N LEU A 481 15.11 4.85 21.22
CA LEU A 481 14.80 4.67 19.80
C LEU A 481 13.75 3.59 19.57
N ARG A 482 12.68 3.93 18.84
CA ARG A 482 11.53 3.04 18.58
C ARG A 482 11.20 3.01 17.09
N VAL A 483 10.81 1.84 16.59
CA VAL A 483 10.32 1.68 15.21
C VAL A 483 8.99 0.96 15.21
N TRP A 484 8.01 1.49 14.46
CA TRP A 484 6.62 1.01 14.42
C TRP A 484 6.24 0.59 12.99
N ASN A 485 5.38 -0.41 12.84
CA ASN A 485 4.89 -0.90 11.55
C ASN A 485 3.64 -0.17 11.01
N TYR A 486 3.34 1.01 11.57
CA TYR A 486 2.26 1.88 11.11
C TYR A 486 2.62 3.36 11.27
N GLU A 487 1.81 4.23 10.66
CA GLU A 487 1.91 5.68 10.79
C GLU A 487 1.30 6.15 12.11
N LEU A 488 2.11 6.72 12.99
CA LEU A 488 1.65 7.30 14.24
C LEU A 488 0.99 8.65 14.04
N THR A 489 0.04 8.97 14.91
CA THR A 489 -0.52 10.32 14.97
C THR A 489 0.40 11.26 15.75
N GLN A 490 0.26 12.57 15.52
CA GLN A 490 0.97 13.58 16.31
C GLN A 490 0.68 13.46 17.82
N THR A 491 -0.56 13.09 18.17
CA THR A 491 -0.98 12.90 19.56
C THR A 491 -0.24 11.72 20.20
N ASP A 492 -0.12 10.59 19.48
CA ASP A 492 0.64 9.44 19.97
C ASP A 492 2.08 9.86 20.27
N ILE A 493 2.75 10.50 19.31
CA ILE A 493 4.12 11.00 19.44
C ILE A 493 4.26 11.96 20.63
N THR A 494 3.33 12.90 20.79
CA THR A 494 3.38 13.90 21.86
C THR A 494 3.26 13.28 23.25
N ASN A 495 2.33 12.33 23.41
CA ASN A 495 2.00 11.78 24.72
C ASN A 495 3.06 10.80 25.24
N ARG A 496 3.76 10.09 24.34
CA ARG A 496 4.66 9.00 24.71
C ARG A 496 6.15 9.34 24.64
N ARG A 497 6.53 10.47 24.05
CA ARG A 497 7.94 10.79 23.81
C ARG A 497 8.78 10.84 25.08
N THR A 498 8.22 11.19 26.24
CA THR A 498 8.98 11.31 27.50
C THR A 498 8.92 10.05 28.38
N CYS A 499 8.41 8.92 27.85
CA CYS A 499 7.97 7.78 28.65
C CYS A 499 8.53 6.47 28.14
N GLU A 500 9.24 5.70 28.96
CA GLU A 500 9.69 4.36 28.54
C GLU A 500 8.49 3.45 28.28
N LEU A 501 8.54 2.69 27.18
CA LEU A 501 7.49 1.75 26.79
C LEU A 501 7.76 0.34 27.35
N ASN A 502 6.79 -0.58 27.23
CA ASN A 502 6.94 -1.96 27.70
C ASN A 502 7.58 -2.88 26.67
N GLY A 503 7.53 -2.53 25.39
CA GLY A 503 7.97 -3.38 24.29
C GLY A 503 6.87 -4.31 23.75
N ASN A 504 5.71 -4.41 24.41
CA ASN A 504 4.58 -5.21 23.94
C ASN A 504 3.50 -4.40 23.20
N GLU A 505 3.76 -3.13 22.91
CA GLU A 505 2.82 -2.26 22.22
C GLU A 505 2.51 -2.79 20.81
N ALA A 506 1.22 -2.84 20.47
CA ALA A 506 0.78 -3.30 19.16
C ALA A 506 1.46 -2.51 18.04
N GLY A 507 2.11 -3.23 17.13
CA GLY A 507 2.80 -2.67 15.97
C GLY A 507 4.20 -2.10 16.24
N LEU A 508 4.73 -2.18 17.46
CA LEU A 508 6.13 -1.87 17.75
C LEU A 508 7.03 -3.01 17.21
N LEU A 509 8.00 -2.65 16.38
CA LEU A 509 8.91 -3.60 15.71
C LEU A 509 10.21 -3.81 16.49
N VAL A 510 10.79 -2.72 16.98
CA VAL A 510 11.96 -2.72 17.88
C VAL A 510 11.89 -1.53 18.81
N TYR A 511 12.45 -1.71 20.01
CA TYR A 511 12.59 -0.68 21.00
C TYR A 511 13.91 -0.78 21.76
N TYR A 512 14.80 0.18 21.51
CA TYR A 512 16.09 0.31 22.17
C TYR A 512 16.07 1.45 23.18
N GLN A 513 16.11 1.09 24.46
CA GLN A 513 16.02 2.03 25.57
C GLN A 513 17.35 2.72 25.92
N PHE A 514 18.50 2.18 25.49
CA PHE A 514 19.84 2.70 25.81
C PHE A 514 20.19 2.81 27.32
N ASN A 515 19.38 2.20 28.19
CA ASN A 515 19.49 2.26 29.66
C ASN A 515 20.15 1.01 30.29
N GLN A 516 20.59 0.03 29.49
CA GLN A 516 21.14 -1.25 29.96
C GLN A 516 22.54 -1.16 30.60
N GLY A 517 23.22 -0.02 30.44
CA GLY A 517 24.56 0.23 30.95
C GLY A 517 24.58 1.41 31.91
N ASN A 518 25.48 1.36 32.90
CA ASN A 518 25.61 2.40 33.91
C ASN A 518 26.65 3.45 33.48
N GLY A 519 26.35 4.73 33.66
CA GLY A 519 27.29 5.79 33.27
C GLY A 519 28.53 5.87 34.16
N GLY A 520 29.68 6.12 33.54
CA GLY A 520 30.96 6.35 34.25
C GLY A 520 31.59 5.11 34.92
N VAL A 521 31.07 3.91 34.64
CA VAL A 521 31.59 2.63 35.15
C VAL A 521 31.95 1.67 34.01
N ASN A 522 32.56 0.53 34.34
CA ASN A 522 32.92 -0.47 33.37
C ASN A 522 31.70 -1.31 32.92
N ASN A 523 31.36 -1.22 31.64
CA ASN A 523 30.28 -1.93 30.94
C ASN A 523 30.82 -2.93 29.91
N THR A 524 32.09 -3.39 29.98
CA THR A 524 32.69 -4.30 28.97
C THR A 524 32.01 -5.66 28.82
N SER A 525 31.11 -6.03 29.74
CA SER A 525 30.25 -7.22 29.61
C SER A 525 29.07 -7.02 28.66
N GLN A 526 28.73 -5.77 28.32
CA GLN A 526 27.68 -5.45 27.37
C GLN A 526 28.24 -5.56 25.94
N THR A 527 27.70 -6.48 25.13
CA THR A 527 28.17 -6.74 23.77
C THR A 527 27.26 -6.14 22.68
N GLY A 528 26.11 -5.59 23.08
CA GLY A 528 25.10 -5.05 22.17
C GLY A 528 23.90 -4.48 22.91
N LEU A 529 22.96 -3.84 22.22
CA LEU A 529 21.69 -3.34 22.79
C LEU A 529 20.62 -4.42 22.82
N PHE A 530 19.90 -4.48 23.94
CA PHE A 530 18.69 -5.28 24.08
C PHE A 530 17.51 -4.58 23.41
N ASP A 531 16.77 -5.33 22.59
CA ASP A 531 15.45 -4.92 22.13
C ASP A 531 14.41 -5.31 23.19
N ALA A 532 13.68 -4.32 23.71
CA ALA A 532 12.65 -4.51 24.70
C ALA A 532 11.40 -5.23 24.14
N VAL A 533 11.22 -5.30 22.81
CA VAL A 533 10.12 -6.06 22.19
C VAL A 533 10.40 -7.57 22.20
N SER A 534 11.63 -7.96 21.83
CA SER A 534 12.02 -9.36 21.72
C SER A 534 13.54 -9.52 21.78
N SER A 535 14.02 -10.55 22.48
CA SER A 535 15.45 -10.88 22.53
C SER A 535 16.04 -11.31 21.18
N THR A 536 15.20 -11.64 20.18
CA THR A 536 15.65 -12.04 18.83
C THR A 536 16.19 -10.88 17.99
N ASN A 537 15.91 -9.64 18.39
CA ASN A 537 16.20 -8.42 17.64
C ASN A 537 17.28 -7.55 18.33
N ASN A 538 18.00 -8.11 19.30
CA ASN A 538 19.12 -7.44 19.95
C ASN A 538 20.15 -6.98 18.91
N ALA A 539 20.68 -5.77 19.10
CA ALA A 539 21.61 -5.14 18.19
C ALA A 539 23.04 -5.21 18.74
N THR A 540 24.08 -5.14 17.90
CA THR A 540 25.48 -5.31 18.30
C THR A 540 26.21 -3.98 18.35
N PHE A 541 27.02 -3.77 19.40
CA PHE A 541 27.90 -2.60 19.51
C PHE A 541 29.13 -2.75 18.62
N ASN A 542 29.49 -1.68 17.90
CA ASN A 542 30.74 -1.61 17.13
C ASN A 542 31.55 -0.40 17.57
N SER A 543 32.82 -0.65 17.91
CA SER A 543 33.84 0.36 18.30
C SER A 543 33.63 1.10 19.63
N PHE A 544 32.52 0.89 20.33
CA PHE A 544 32.24 1.54 21.62
C PHE A 544 33.31 1.28 22.68
N MET A 545 33.71 2.34 23.39
CA MET A 545 34.59 2.29 24.56
C MET A 545 33.76 2.10 25.83
N LEU A 546 33.61 0.86 26.29
CA LEU A 546 32.75 0.55 27.44
C LEU A 546 33.48 0.50 28.79
N ASN A 547 34.73 0.94 28.88
CA ASN A 547 35.56 0.74 30.09
C ASN A 547 35.59 1.97 31.02
N GLY A 548 35.28 1.76 32.30
CA GLY A 548 35.52 2.72 33.39
C GLY A 548 34.89 4.11 33.18
N THR A 549 35.61 5.16 33.60
CA THR A 549 35.15 6.56 33.48
C THR A 549 35.05 7.06 32.03
N THR A 550 35.49 6.27 31.05
CA THR A 550 35.41 6.57 29.62
C THR A 550 34.27 5.83 28.93
N SER A 551 33.34 5.23 29.69
CA SER A 551 32.21 4.51 29.11
C SER A 551 31.30 5.42 28.28
N ASN A 552 30.88 4.94 27.11
CA ASN A 552 29.89 5.61 26.25
C ASN A 552 28.48 5.72 26.87
N PHE A 553 28.15 5.01 27.95
CA PHE A 553 26.89 5.24 28.67
C PHE A 553 26.99 6.53 29.49
N VAL A 554 26.03 7.43 29.33
CA VAL A 554 26.03 8.77 29.95
C VAL A 554 24.74 8.96 30.74
N VAL A 555 24.83 9.45 31.98
CA VAL A 555 23.66 9.71 32.85
C VAL A 555 23.03 11.05 32.49
N ASP A 556 22.25 11.07 31.40
CA ASP A 556 21.55 12.28 30.93
C ASP A 556 20.28 12.00 30.11
N SER A 557 19.64 10.84 30.33
CA SER A 557 18.38 10.45 29.66
C SER A 557 17.28 11.49 29.84
N GLN A 558 16.43 11.64 28.83
CA GLN A 558 15.27 12.56 28.81
C GLN A 558 13.95 11.85 29.11
N VAL A 559 14.00 10.55 29.34
CA VAL A 559 12.85 9.68 29.51
C VAL A 559 12.74 9.33 30.99
N VAL A 560 11.51 9.33 31.50
CA VAL A 560 11.27 8.93 32.89
C VAL A 560 11.37 7.41 32.97
N THR A 561 12.41 6.89 33.64
CA THR A 561 12.71 5.45 33.81
C THR A 561 11.83 4.75 34.85
N ASP A 562 10.60 5.24 35.03
CA ASP A 562 9.60 4.59 35.85
C ASP A 562 8.82 3.67 34.91
N ASN A 563 9.30 2.43 34.74
CA ASN A 563 8.72 1.37 33.90
C ASN A 563 7.20 1.55 33.79
N PHE A 564 6.73 2.09 32.67
CA PHE A 564 5.32 2.41 32.44
C PHE A 564 4.57 1.11 32.15
N THR A 565 4.52 0.23 33.15
CA THR A 565 3.83 -1.06 33.11
C THR A 565 2.32 -0.81 33.11
N SER A 566 1.75 -0.90 31.90
CA SER A 566 0.34 -1.08 31.47
C SER A 566 -0.72 -1.07 32.58
N LEU A 567 -1.84 -0.32 32.48
CA LEU A 567 -2.90 -0.57 31.49
C LEU A 567 -3.67 0.72 31.18
N GLU A 568 -4.13 0.85 29.93
CA GLU A 568 -5.36 1.59 29.63
C GLU A 568 -6.40 1.29 30.72
N PRO A 569 -6.98 2.30 31.38
CA PRO A 569 -7.81 2.07 32.54
C PRO A 569 -8.99 1.16 32.18
N THR A 570 -9.24 0.13 33.00
CA THR A 570 -10.40 -0.73 32.83
C THR A 570 -11.63 0.00 33.33
N VAL A 571 -12.66 0.08 32.49
CA VAL A 571 -13.89 0.82 32.77
C VAL A 571 -15.10 -0.08 32.59
N ASN A 572 -16.23 0.31 33.18
CA ASN A 572 -17.51 -0.08 32.59
C ASN A 572 -17.73 0.81 31.36
N PRO A 573 -17.74 0.26 30.13
CA PRO A 573 -17.82 1.06 28.91
C PRO A 573 -19.15 1.80 28.77
N GLN A 574 -20.21 1.38 29.47
CA GLN A 574 -21.50 2.08 29.45
C GLN A 574 -22.22 2.07 30.81
N ILE A 575 -22.69 3.23 31.25
CA ILE A 575 -23.48 3.39 32.49
C ILE A 575 -24.83 4.00 32.16
N ILE A 576 -25.90 3.43 32.70
CA ILE A 576 -27.27 3.81 32.36
C ILE A 576 -27.98 4.36 33.60
N TYR A 577 -28.66 5.48 33.43
CA TYR A 577 -29.49 6.11 34.45
C TYR A 577 -30.88 6.41 33.90
N ASN A 578 -31.91 6.21 34.73
CA ASN A 578 -33.19 6.83 34.48
C ASN A 578 -33.12 8.34 34.72
N ILE A 579 -33.98 9.10 34.04
CA ILE A 579 -34.08 10.54 34.26
C ILE A 579 -34.40 10.80 35.74
N GLY A 580 -33.50 11.54 36.40
CA GLY A 580 -33.62 11.89 37.82
C GLY A 580 -33.00 10.90 38.80
N ASP A 581 -32.39 9.80 38.32
CA ASP A 581 -31.64 8.88 39.20
C ASP A 581 -30.50 9.60 39.91
N THR A 582 -30.15 9.13 41.11
CA THR A 582 -28.99 9.65 41.83
C THR A 582 -27.73 8.98 41.28
N ALA A 583 -26.97 9.68 40.46
CA ALA A 583 -25.71 9.18 39.91
C ALA A 583 -24.55 9.24 40.92
N THR A 584 -23.67 8.24 40.85
CA THR A 584 -22.38 8.23 41.56
C THR A 584 -21.25 8.67 40.63
N PRO A 585 -20.10 9.15 41.17
CA PRO A 585 -18.91 9.38 40.36
C PRO A 585 -18.54 8.14 39.54
N LEU A 586 -18.10 8.34 38.30
CA LEU A 586 -17.62 7.25 37.45
C LEU A 586 -16.44 6.52 38.10
N THR A 587 -16.28 5.23 37.78
CA THR A 587 -15.21 4.39 38.32
C THR A 587 -14.39 3.80 37.19
N ALA A 588 -13.07 3.75 37.39
CA ALA A 588 -12.15 3.03 36.53
C ALA A 588 -11.07 2.38 37.41
N ILE A 589 -10.48 1.30 36.92
CA ILE A 589 -9.33 0.62 37.55
C ILE A 589 -8.08 1.02 36.78
N GLY A 590 -7.16 1.72 37.45
CA GLY A 590 -5.89 2.17 36.88
C GLY A 590 -5.14 3.07 37.87
N SER A 591 -3.88 3.38 37.56
CA SER A 591 -3.04 4.28 38.35
C SER A 591 -3.16 5.73 37.84
N GLY A 592 -3.12 6.71 38.75
CA GLY A 592 -3.06 8.13 38.37
C GLY A 592 -4.16 8.62 37.42
N LEU A 593 -5.39 8.14 37.58
CA LEU A 593 -6.47 8.34 36.60
C LEU A 593 -6.72 9.82 36.27
N LEU A 594 -6.78 10.16 34.98
CA LEU A 594 -7.22 11.46 34.48
C LEU A 594 -8.48 11.32 33.64
N TRP A 595 -9.46 12.18 33.93
CA TRP A 595 -10.79 12.17 33.32
C TRP A 595 -11.01 13.34 32.37
N TYR A 596 -11.69 13.07 31.26
CA TYR A 596 -11.90 13.98 30.13
C TYR A 596 -13.35 13.94 29.61
N SER A 597 -13.74 15.00 28.91
CA SER A 597 -15.03 15.09 28.18
C SER A 597 -14.88 14.92 26.66
N SER A 598 -13.66 14.70 26.17
CA SER A 598 -13.35 14.48 24.76
C SER A 598 -12.23 13.45 24.58
N GLU A 599 -12.28 12.71 23.46
CA GLU A 599 -11.28 11.72 23.09
C GLU A 599 -9.90 12.36 22.87
N ASN A 600 -9.87 13.56 22.28
CA ASN A 600 -8.65 14.31 21.99
C ASN A 600 -8.71 15.72 22.59
N GLY A 601 -7.57 16.24 23.04
CA GLY A 601 -7.44 17.58 23.65
C GLY A 601 -8.07 17.71 25.04
N GLY A 602 -8.21 18.94 25.54
CA GLY A 602 -8.75 19.21 26.89
C GLY A 602 -7.77 18.97 28.04
N THR A 603 -8.12 19.44 29.24
CA THR A 603 -7.32 19.27 30.47
C THR A 603 -7.91 18.13 31.31
N GLY A 604 -7.08 17.12 31.59
CA GLY A 604 -7.48 15.98 32.42
C GLY A 604 -7.70 16.39 33.87
N THR A 605 -8.68 15.75 34.52
CA THR A 605 -8.97 15.99 35.93
C THR A 605 -8.78 14.71 36.73
N ALA A 606 -8.16 14.79 37.92
CA ALA A 606 -7.98 13.62 38.79
C ALA A 606 -9.27 13.19 39.50
N THR A 607 -10.32 14.01 39.44
CA THR A 607 -11.62 13.72 40.06
C THR A 607 -12.55 13.12 39.03
N ALA A 608 -13.05 11.92 39.30
CA ALA A 608 -14.02 11.28 38.42
C ALA A 608 -15.31 12.13 38.29
N PRO A 609 -15.82 12.35 37.07
CA PRO A 609 -17.03 13.12 36.87
C PRO A 609 -18.24 12.36 37.44
N THR A 610 -19.21 13.10 37.98
CA THR A 610 -20.53 12.56 38.33
C THR A 610 -21.50 12.93 37.21
N PRO A 611 -22.08 11.97 36.48
CA PRO A 611 -22.97 12.27 35.36
C PRO A 611 -24.24 13.01 35.79
N ASN A 612 -24.73 13.91 34.93
CA ASN A 612 -25.99 14.61 35.16
C ASN A 612 -27.15 13.80 34.56
N THR A 613 -28.03 13.30 35.43
CA THR A 613 -29.19 12.46 35.06
C THR A 613 -30.48 13.25 34.88
N SER A 614 -30.47 14.58 35.01
CA SER A 614 -31.70 15.40 34.91
C SER A 614 -32.27 15.53 33.50
N THR A 615 -31.46 15.21 32.48
CA THR A 615 -31.83 15.38 31.07
C THR A 615 -31.49 14.09 30.32
N ALA A 616 -32.43 13.60 29.50
CA ALA A 616 -32.17 12.46 28.64
C ALA A 616 -31.09 12.77 27.60
N GLY A 617 -30.25 11.79 27.28
CA GLY A 617 -29.20 11.89 26.28
C GLY A 617 -28.05 10.91 26.49
N THR A 618 -27.14 10.89 25.53
CA THR A 618 -25.88 10.15 25.58
C THR A 618 -24.76 11.12 25.90
N PHE A 619 -23.97 10.81 26.93
CA PHE A 619 -22.87 11.64 27.42
C PHE A 619 -21.57 10.82 27.41
N ASN A 620 -20.57 11.26 26.64
CA ASN A 620 -19.29 10.55 26.55
C ASN A 620 -18.28 11.14 27.55
N PHE A 621 -17.62 10.26 28.29
CA PHE A 621 -16.51 10.55 29.17
C PHE A 621 -15.32 9.71 28.75
N TYR A 622 -14.11 10.18 29.02
CA TYR A 622 -12.92 9.42 28.72
C TYR A 622 -11.98 9.40 29.92
N VAL A 623 -11.24 8.33 30.09
CA VAL A 623 -10.29 8.18 31.19
C VAL A 623 -8.98 7.57 30.71
N SER A 624 -7.86 8.07 31.20
CA SER A 624 -6.52 7.53 31.01
C SER A 624 -5.89 7.21 32.36
N SER A 625 -4.87 6.36 32.36
CA SER A 625 -4.00 6.12 33.51
C SER A 625 -2.76 6.98 33.38
N THR A 626 -2.20 7.45 34.50
CA THR A 626 -0.92 8.20 34.51
C THR A 626 0.09 7.63 35.48
N SER A 627 1.36 7.79 35.13
CA SER A 627 2.52 7.60 36.00
C SER A 627 3.54 8.71 35.71
N GLY A 628 3.84 9.55 36.69
CA GLY A 628 4.66 10.75 36.48
C GLY A 628 4.05 11.70 35.44
N ASN A 629 4.79 11.99 34.36
CA ASN A 629 4.33 12.82 33.23
C ASN A 629 3.74 11.98 32.07
N CYS A 630 3.62 10.67 32.26
CA CYS A 630 3.22 9.72 31.23
C CYS A 630 1.74 9.38 31.34
N GLU A 631 1.06 9.32 30.20
CA GLU A 631 -0.40 9.13 30.11
C GLU A 631 -0.72 8.07 29.05
N SER A 632 -1.58 7.10 29.40
CA SER A 632 -2.03 6.06 28.47
C SER A 632 -3.06 6.58 27.45
N LYS A 633 -3.44 5.72 26.48
CA LYS A 633 -4.60 6.03 25.62
C LYS A 633 -5.85 6.19 26.48
N ARG A 634 -6.69 7.14 26.08
CA ARG A 634 -7.98 7.39 26.74
C ARG A 634 -9.01 6.34 26.35
N ILE A 635 -9.74 5.84 27.34
CA ILE A 635 -10.81 4.85 27.19
C ILE A 635 -12.17 5.53 27.38
N LEU A 636 -13.10 5.27 26.46
CA LEU A 636 -14.44 5.82 26.46
C LEU A 636 -15.33 5.14 27.51
N ILE A 637 -16.07 5.95 28.25
CA ILE A 637 -17.25 5.57 29.05
C ILE A 637 -18.44 6.35 28.51
N GLN A 638 -19.45 5.64 28.03
CA GLN A 638 -20.69 6.25 27.58
C GLN A 638 -21.74 6.23 28.69
N VAL A 639 -22.25 7.38 29.09
CA VAL A 639 -23.36 7.48 30.04
C VAL A 639 -24.64 7.78 29.30
N LEU A 640 -25.63 6.90 29.44
CA LEU A 640 -26.93 7.07 28.83
C LEU A 640 -27.98 7.43 29.89
N VAL A 641 -28.72 8.51 29.66
CA VAL A 641 -29.79 8.97 30.52
C VAL A 641 -31.10 8.97 29.72
N GLY A 642 -32.17 8.41 30.27
CA GLY A 642 -33.43 8.27 29.55
C GLY A 642 -34.54 7.69 30.41
N ASN A 643 -35.69 7.39 29.82
CA ASN A 643 -36.74 6.65 30.50
C ASN A 643 -36.62 5.18 30.11
N PHE A 644 -35.75 4.45 30.80
CA PHE A 644 -35.50 3.03 30.52
C PHE A 644 -36.37 2.17 31.43
N THR A 645 -37.10 1.23 30.84
CA THR A 645 -37.60 0.08 31.59
C THR A 645 -36.42 -0.85 31.87
N PRO A 646 -36.24 -1.39 33.09
CA PRO A 646 -35.22 -2.41 33.35
C PRO A 646 -35.34 -3.51 32.30
N GLY A 647 -34.23 -3.83 31.63
CA GLY A 647 -34.21 -4.93 30.69
C GLY A 647 -34.54 -6.25 31.36
N SER A 648 -34.87 -7.26 30.56
CA SER A 648 -34.85 -8.64 31.00
C SER A 648 -33.83 -9.40 30.17
N SER A 649 -33.22 -10.42 30.75
CA SER A 649 -32.52 -11.47 30.02
C SER A 649 -33.17 -12.82 30.30
N LEU A 650 -32.72 -13.86 29.60
CA LEU A 650 -33.21 -15.22 29.81
C LEU A 650 -32.11 -16.08 30.42
N ASN A 651 -32.41 -16.67 31.58
CA ASN A 651 -31.55 -17.60 32.29
C ASN A 651 -31.72 -19.03 31.76
N PHE A 652 -30.61 -19.74 31.60
CA PHE A 652 -30.53 -21.15 31.22
C PHE A 652 -29.92 -21.93 32.38
N ASP A 653 -30.52 -23.05 32.74
CA ASP A 653 -30.20 -23.81 33.96
C ASP A 653 -29.01 -24.78 33.87
N GLY A 654 -28.26 -24.77 32.76
CA GLY A 654 -27.12 -25.68 32.53
C GLY A 654 -27.49 -27.15 32.36
N SER A 655 -28.78 -27.51 32.37
CA SER A 655 -29.23 -28.90 32.44
C SER A 655 -30.06 -29.31 31.25
N ASN A 656 -31.12 -28.55 30.93
CA ASN A 656 -32.05 -28.95 29.86
C ASN A 656 -32.76 -27.78 29.16
N ASP A 657 -32.49 -26.53 29.54
CA ASP A 657 -33.05 -25.35 28.89
C ASP A 657 -32.37 -25.08 27.54
N TYR A 658 -33.17 -24.93 26.47
CA TYR A 658 -32.68 -24.56 25.14
C TYR A 658 -33.79 -24.04 24.23
N ILE A 659 -33.39 -23.35 23.16
CA ILE A 659 -34.30 -22.74 22.19
C ILE A 659 -34.05 -23.33 20.82
N ILE A 660 -35.11 -23.66 20.09
CA ILE A 660 -35.03 -24.07 18.68
C ILE A 660 -35.52 -22.91 17.81
N GLY A 661 -34.63 -22.32 17.02
CA GLY A 661 -34.95 -21.27 16.05
C GLY A 661 -35.03 -21.79 14.61
N PRO A 662 -35.05 -20.87 13.63
CA PRO A 662 -35.17 -21.19 12.21
C PRO A 662 -33.88 -21.80 11.62
N ASN A 663 -33.95 -22.24 10.36
CA ASN A 663 -32.77 -22.59 9.58
C ASN A 663 -32.19 -21.34 8.90
N LEU A 664 -31.05 -20.86 9.39
CA LEU A 664 -30.39 -19.66 8.85
C LEU A 664 -29.45 -20.02 7.68
N PRO A 665 -29.38 -19.19 6.62
CA PRO A 665 -28.61 -19.48 5.41
C PRO A 665 -27.12 -19.11 5.57
N LEU A 666 -26.41 -19.73 6.51
CA LEU A 666 -25.01 -19.39 6.82
C LEU A 666 -23.98 -20.17 5.99
N ALA A 667 -24.37 -21.30 5.39
CA ALA A 667 -23.44 -22.16 4.65
C ALA A 667 -22.83 -21.43 3.44
N ASN A 668 -21.50 -21.53 3.25
CA ASN A 668 -20.72 -20.88 2.18
C ASN A 668 -20.88 -19.35 2.09
N ASN A 669 -21.23 -18.69 3.20
CA ASN A 669 -21.41 -17.24 3.25
C ASN A 669 -20.58 -16.64 4.39
N SER A 670 -20.22 -15.37 4.25
CA SER A 670 -19.70 -14.58 5.36
C SER A 670 -20.84 -14.30 6.35
N PHE A 671 -20.56 -14.27 7.64
CA PHE A 671 -21.56 -13.97 8.66
C PHE A 671 -20.91 -13.51 9.97
N SER A 672 -21.72 -12.94 10.86
CA SER A 672 -21.30 -12.58 12.21
C SER A 672 -22.38 -12.96 13.22
N ILE A 673 -21.95 -13.39 14.40
CA ILE A 673 -22.81 -13.73 15.53
C ILE A 673 -22.29 -12.92 16.71
N GLU A 674 -23.15 -12.18 17.38
CA GLU A 674 -22.77 -11.43 18.57
C GLU A 674 -23.89 -11.48 19.62
N PHE A 675 -23.53 -11.43 20.90
CA PHE A 675 -24.48 -11.50 22.02
C PHE A 675 -23.81 -11.08 23.33
N TRP A 676 -24.64 -10.78 24.32
CA TRP A 676 -24.23 -10.69 25.71
C TRP A 676 -24.44 -12.02 26.40
N ALA A 677 -23.45 -12.45 27.18
CA ALA A 677 -23.57 -13.62 28.04
C ALA A 677 -22.97 -13.35 29.42
N LYS A 678 -23.60 -13.92 30.44
CA LYS A 678 -23.10 -13.98 31.82
C LYS A 678 -23.22 -15.40 32.32
N ARG A 679 -22.10 -16.05 32.62
CA ARG A 679 -22.09 -17.45 33.07
C ARG A 679 -22.29 -17.54 34.58
N GLU A 680 -23.09 -18.50 35.02
CA GLU A 680 -23.24 -18.82 36.45
C GLU A 680 -22.10 -19.73 36.94
N THR A 681 -21.62 -20.64 36.08
CA THR A 681 -20.48 -21.51 36.37
C THR A 681 -19.40 -21.48 35.29
N THR A 682 -18.16 -21.73 35.71
CA THR A 682 -16.96 -21.75 34.87
C THR A 682 -16.29 -23.13 34.94
N ASN A 683 -15.34 -23.41 34.06
CA ASN A 683 -14.65 -24.71 33.92
C ASN A 683 -15.52 -25.86 33.37
N ALA A 684 -16.55 -25.54 32.60
CA ALA A 684 -17.42 -26.51 31.93
C ALA A 684 -17.68 -26.11 30.47
N ASP A 685 -18.04 -27.09 29.64
CA ASP A 685 -18.46 -26.84 28.26
C ASP A 685 -19.89 -26.28 28.25
N HIS A 686 -20.04 -25.01 27.89
CA HIS A 686 -21.32 -24.32 27.83
C HIS A 686 -21.50 -23.67 26.46
N PHE A 687 -22.48 -24.11 25.67
CA PHE A 687 -22.65 -23.60 24.32
C PHE A 687 -23.86 -22.71 24.15
N ILE A 688 -23.64 -21.56 23.52
CA ILE A 688 -24.66 -20.55 23.27
C ILE A 688 -25.46 -20.86 22.01
N LEU A 689 -24.80 -21.33 20.96
CA LEU A 689 -25.41 -21.47 19.66
C LEU A 689 -24.83 -22.68 18.93
N PHE A 690 -25.71 -23.45 18.30
CA PHE A 690 -25.36 -24.55 17.41
C PHE A 690 -26.22 -24.56 16.14
N GLN A 691 -25.63 -24.81 14.98
CA GLN A 691 -26.36 -25.11 13.75
C GLN A 691 -25.68 -26.24 12.97
N GLY A 692 -26.47 -27.20 12.49
CA GLY A 692 -26.00 -28.25 11.60
C GLY A 692 -25.93 -29.64 12.24
N SER A 693 -24.89 -30.41 11.88
CA SER A 693 -24.68 -31.79 12.34
C SER A 693 -23.32 -31.96 13.00
N GLU A 694 -23.14 -33.00 13.79
CA GLU A 694 -21.91 -33.34 14.53
C GLU A 694 -20.76 -33.84 13.62
N ASN A 695 -20.49 -33.11 12.53
CA ASN A 695 -19.47 -33.43 11.54
C ASN A 695 -18.66 -32.18 11.20
N ASN A 696 -17.38 -32.38 10.87
CA ASN A 696 -16.47 -31.30 10.50
C ASN A 696 -17.07 -30.41 9.40
N ASN A 697 -17.00 -29.10 9.58
CA ASN A 697 -17.57 -28.06 8.71
C ASN A 697 -19.10 -28.08 8.55
N ASN A 698 -19.80 -29.12 9.04
CA ASN A 698 -21.25 -29.24 8.91
C ASN A 698 -21.97 -28.93 10.22
N GLY A 699 -21.27 -28.80 11.34
CA GLY A 699 -21.77 -28.29 12.61
C GLY A 699 -21.00 -27.05 12.98
N MET A 700 -21.69 -25.99 13.37
CA MET A 700 -21.09 -24.79 13.92
C MET A 700 -21.55 -24.67 15.36
N HIS A 701 -20.61 -24.47 16.29
CA HIS A 701 -20.91 -24.13 17.67
C HIS A 701 -20.14 -22.91 18.15
N VAL A 702 -20.82 -22.12 18.96
CA VAL A 702 -20.30 -20.91 19.61
C VAL A 702 -20.57 -21.01 21.10
N GLY A 703 -19.57 -20.75 21.94
CA GLY A 703 -19.74 -20.81 23.39
C GLY A 703 -18.43 -20.94 24.13
N PHE A 704 -18.41 -21.68 25.22
CA PHE A 704 -17.27 -21.78 26.14
C PHE A 704 -16.84 -23.23 26.27
N ARG A 705 -15.53 -23.44 26.28
CA ARG A 705 -14.93 -24.72 26.60
C ARG A 705 -14.72 -24.85 28.11
N SER A 706 -14.54 -26.08 28.60
CA SER A 706 -14.13 -26.38 29.97
C SER A 706 -12.81 -25.72 30.40
N THR A 707 -12.00 -25.26 29.44
CA THR A 707 -10.80 -24.44 29.68
C THR A 707 -11.09 -22.95 29.83
N ASN A 708 -12.36 -22.54 29.94
CA ASN A 708 -12.80 -21.15 30.03
C ASN A 708 -12.41 -20.28 28.82
N LYS A 709 -12.12 -20.91 27.68
CA LYS A 709 -11.95 -20.22 26.40
C LYS A 709 -13.29 -20.08 25.70
N PHE A 710 -13.55 -18.90 25.16
CA PHE A 710 -14.64 -18.72 24.20
C PHE A 710 -14.24 -19.36 22.88
N THR A 711 -15.16 -20.06 22.21
CA THR A 711 -14.90 -20.86 21.02
C THR A 711 -15.88 -20.50 19.91
N PHE A 712 -15.36 -20.41 18.68
CA PHE A 712 -16.13 -20.31 17.46
C PHE A 712 -15.62 -21.37 16.49
N ASP A 713 -16.39 -22.44 16.31
CA ASP A 713 -15.87 -23.67 15.74
C ASP A 713 -16.85 -24.36 14.81
N PHE A 714 -16.34 -24.81 13.65
CA PHE A 714 -17.08 -25.64 12.72
C PHE A 714 -16.86 -27.14 13.04
N TRP A 715 -17.20 -27.53 14.27
CA TRP A 715 -17.09 -28.87 14.88
C TRP A 715 -15.65 -29.37 15.18
N SER A 716 -14.70 -29.10 14.30
CA SER A 716 -13.26 -29.36 14.52
C SER A 716 -12.37 -28.42 13.70
N ASN A 717 -12.92 -27.28 13.30
CA ASN A 717 -12.30 -26.29 12.45
C ASN A 717 -12.68 -24.91 13.01
N GLY A 718 -12.19 -24.65 14.22
CA GLY A 718 -12.55 -23.49 15.02
C GLY A 718 -11.39 -22.79 15.70
N VAL A 719 -11.68 -21.58 16.18
CA VAL A 719 -10.76 -20.71 16.91
C VAL A 719 -11.25 -20.62 18.35
N ASN A 720 -10.32 -20.63 19.29
CA ASN A 720 -10.58 -20.32 20.69
C ASN A 720 -10.01 -18.93 21.01
N SER A 721 -10.58 -18.27 22.00
CA SER A 721 -10.06 -17.01 22.50
C SER A 721 -8.64 -17.16 23.06
N ASN A 722 -7.83 -16.10 22.94
CA ASN A 722 -6.57 -15.94 23.63
C ASN A 722 -6.81 -15.63 25.11
N ALA A 723 -7.80 -14.78 25.43
CA ALA A 723 -8.24 -14.56 26.79
C ALA A 723 -8.85 -15.82 27.42
N THR A 724 -8.58 -16.04 28.71
CA THR A 724 -9.32 -17.00 29.54
C THR A 724 -10.37 -16.21 30.31
N ILE A 725 -11.64 -16.48 30.07
CA ILE A 725 -12.74 -15.80 30.74
C ILE A 725 -13.03 -16.58 32.01
N SER A 726 -12.55 -16.14 33.17
CA SER A 726 -12.71 -16.88 34.43
C SER A 726 -13.75 -16.27 35.37
N ASP A 727 -14.23 -15.07 35.10
CA ASP A 727 -15.26 -14.41 35.88
C ASP A 727 -16.68 -14.71 35.39
N SER A 728 -17.66 -14.21 36.15
CA SER A 728 -19.10 -14.39 35.97
C SER A 728 -19.81 -13.05 35.75
N ASN A 729 -19.12 -12.04 35.20
CA ASN A 729 -19.76 -10.80 34.79
C ASN A 729 -20.36 -10.91 33.39
N TRP A 730 -21.15 -9.90 33.02
CA TRP A 730 -21.61 -9.73 31.65
C TRP A 730 -20.43 -9.36 30.75
N HIS A 731 -20.30 -10.08 29.65
CA HIS A 731 -19.40 -9.75 28.57
C HIS A 731 -20.16 -9.79 27.24
N HIS A 732 -19.72 -8.95 26.32
CA HIS A 732 -20.14 -9.06 24.94
C HIS A 732 -19.17 -9.96 24.18
N TYR A 733 -19.73 -10.92 23.45
CA TYR A 733 -18.96 -11.82 22.60
C TYR A 733 -19.39 -11.64 21.15
N ALA A 734 -18.42 -11.56 20.24
CA ALA A 734 -18.71 -11.65 18.82
C ALA A 734 -17.79 -12.65 18.12
N ALA A 735 -18.37 -13.41 17.20
CA ALA A 735 -17.71 -14.34 16.31
C ALA A 735 -18.02 -13.93 14.87
N THR A 736 -17.01 -13.58 14.08
CA THR A 736 -17.18 -13.17 12.68
C THR A 736 -16.46 -14.12 11.75
N TYR A 737 -17.02 -14.32 10.56
CA TYR A 737 -16.47 -15.19 9.54
C TYR A 737 -16.55 -14.56 8.15
N ASN A 738 -15.43 -14.64 7.40
CA ASN A 738 -15.35 -14.22 6.01
C ASN A 738 -15.19 -15.44 5.11
N ALA A 739 -16.18 -15.75 4.28
CA ALA A 739 -16.12 -16.89 3.37
C ALA A 739 -15.13 -16.68 2.20
N THR A 740 -14.79 -15.44 1.85
CA THR A 740 -13.80 -15.17 0.79
C THR A 740 -12.38 -15.50 1.23
N THR A 741 -12.07 -15.27 2.50
CA THR A 741 -10.71 -15.44 3.06
C THR A 741 -10.60 -16.58 4.07
N ASN A 742 -11.71 -17.25 4.36
CA ASN A 742 -11.89 -18.21 5.45
C ASN A 742 -11.53 -17.68 6.85
N LEU A 743 -11.45 -16.37 7.05
CA LEU A 743 -11.01 -15.79 8.31
C LEU A 743 -12.12 -15.86 9.36
N GLN A 744 -11.87 -16.58 10.45
CA GLN A 744 -12.66 -16.55 11.68
C GLN A 744 -12.01 -15.57 12.67
N SER A 745 -12.82 -14.72 13.30
CA SER A 745 -12.36 -13.77 14.32
C SER A 745 -13.25 -13.82 15.56
N ILE A 746 -12.64 -13.74 16.74
CA ILE A 746 -13.29 -13.63 18.04
C ILE A 746 -13.04 -12.23 18.60
N TYR A 747 -14.10 -11.61 19.12
CA TYR A 747 -14.08 -10.35 19.85
C TYR A 747 -14.69 -10.54 21.23
N ILE A 748 -14.11 -9.89 22.23
CA ILE A 748 -14.60 -9.82 23.61
C ILE A 748 -14.71 -8.34 23.97
N ASP A 749 -15.87 -7.92 24.45
CA ASP A 749 -16.19 -6.54 24.83
C ASP A 749 -15.87 -5.50 23.72
N GLY A 750 -16.09 -5.92 22.47
CA GLY A 750 -15.87 -5.11 21.27
C GLY A 750 -14.40 -5.05 20.80
N VAL A 751 -13.47 -5.71 21.50
CA VAL A 751 -12.05 -5.76 21.17
C VAL A 751 -11.70 -7.08 20.50
N LEU A 752 -10.91 -7.05 19.43
CA LEU A 752 -10.43 -8.27 18.76
C LEU A 752 -9.50 -9.05 19.69
N ASP A 753 -9.82 -10.31 19.96
CA ASP A 753 -9.05 -11.17 20.84
C ASP A 753 -8.22 -12.21 20.07
N ASN A 754 -8.82 -12.87 19.06
CA ASN A 754 -8.10 -13.86 18.25
C ASN A 754 -8.63 -13.95 16.82
N THR A 755 -7.78 -14.39 15.90
CA THR A 755 -8.17 -14.73 14.52
C THR A 755 -7.53 -16.04 14.08
N ARG A 756 -8.19 -16.75 13.16
CA ARG A 756 -7.64 -17.93 12.50
C ARG A 756 -8.27 -18.11 11.14
N THR A 757 -7.49 -18.51 10.15
CA THR A 757 -8.03 -18.96 8.86
C THR A 757 -8.54 -20.39 8.98
N ALA A 758 -9.84 -20.58 8.79
CA ALA A 758 -10.47 -21.89 8.73
C ALA A 758 -10.00 -22.67 7.49
N THR A 759 -9.92 -23.99 7.60
CA THR A 759 -9.45 -24.85 6.49
C THR A 759 -10.51 -25.08 5.40
N SER A 760 -11.76 -24.74 5.67
CA SER A 760 -12.90 -24.86 4.77
C SER A 760 -14.04 -23.98 5.26
N ASP A 761 -15.01 -23.73 4.39
CA ASP A 761 -16.23 -23.00 4.71
C ASP A 761 -17.13 -23.79 5.66
N PHE A 762 -17.97 -23.08 6.41
CA PHE A 762 -19.12 -23.70 7.04
C PHE A 762 -20.11 -24.17 5.96
N LEU A 763 -20.51 -25.44 6.04
CA LEU A 763 -21.40 -26.12 5.09
C LEU A 763 -22.71 -26.58 5.74
N GLY A 764 -22.84 -26.40 7.06
CA GLY A 764 -23.96 -26.91 7.84
C GLY A 764 -25.28 -26.25 7.49
N SER A 765 -26.36 -27.02 7.63
CA SER A 765 -27.74 -26.54 7.50
C SER A 765 -28.62 -27.24 8.53
N GLY A 766 -29.76 -26.65 8.84
CA GLY A 766 -30.67 -27.13 9.89
C GLY A 766 -31.07 -26.03 10.85
N LEU A 767 -32.00 -26.35 11.75
CA LEU A 767 -32.49 -25.41 12.74
C LEU A 767 -31.37 -24.97 13.70
N ILE A 768 -31.35 -23.69 14.03
CA ILE A 768 -30.45 -23.17 15.05
C ILE A 768 -30.91 -23.58 16.45
N ASN A 769 -29.98 -24.02 17.28
CA ASN A 769 -30.21 -24.30 18.70
C ASN A 769 -29.50 -23.21 19.50
N LEU A 770 -30.20 -22.57 20.43
CA LEU A 770 -29.61 -21.66 21.40
C LEU A 770 -29.59 -22.30 22.78
N GLY A 771 -28.48 -22.14 23.51
CA GLY A 771 -28.27 -22.69 24.85
C GLY A 771 -27.81 -24.15 24.92
N ARG A 772 -27.39 -24.76 23.80
CA ARG A 772 -26.74 -26.09 23.78
C ARG A 772 -26.02 -26.39 22.47
N VAL A 773 -25.22 -27.46 22.46
CA VAL A 773 -24.71 -28.11 21.23
C VAL A 773 -25.41 -29.43 20.99
N SER A 774 -26.14 -29.54 19.88
CA SER A 774 -26.86 -30.75 19.49
C SER A 774 -27.74 -31.30 20.64
N THR A 775 -27.29 -32.31 21.38
CA THR A 775 -28.00 -32.90 22.54
C THR A 775 -27.30 -32.74 23.89
N PHE A 776 -26.19 -32.00 23.98
CA PHE A 776 -25.36 -31.85 25.19
C PHE A 776 -24.78 -30.42 25.32
N GLY A 777 -23.98 -30.17 26.37
CA GLY A 777 -23.27 -28.90 26.55
C GLY A 777 -24.19 -27.70 26.74
N TYR A 778 -25.21 -27.87 27.59
CA TYR A 778 -26.20 -26.85 27.90
C TYR A 778 -25.55 -25.61 28.53
N PHE A 779 -26.04 -24.43 28.18
CA PHE A 779 -25.56 -23.18 28.75
C PHE A 779 -26.07 -23.01 30.19
N ASP A 780 -25.18 -22.63 31.11
CA ASP A 780 -25.51 -22.28 32.49
C ASP A 780 -25.24 -20.78 32.70
N GLY A 781 -26.28 -19.96 32.59
CA GLY A 781 -26.11 -18.51 32.59
C GLY A 781 -27.26 -17.70 32.01
N ASN A 782 -27.06 -16.38 31.96
CA ASN A 782 -27.97 -15.43 31.34
C ASN A 782 -27.50 -15.07 29.92
N LEU A 783 -28.43 -15.03 28.97
CA LEU A 783 -28.21 -14.55 27.61
C LEU A 783 -29.07 -13.34 27.31
N ASP A 784 -28.47 -12.39 26.59
CA ASP A 784 -29.13 -11.16 26.17
C ASP A 784 -28.63 -10.71 24.78
N ASP A 785 -29.50 -9.97 24.07
CA ASP A 785 -29.23 -9.26 22.82
C ASP A 785 -28.45 -10.04 21.72
N LEU A 786 -28.91 -11.26 21.37
CA LEU A 786 -28.26 -12.09 20.34
C LEU A 786 -28.61 -11.63 18.93
N ARG A 787 -27.59 -11.36 18.12
CA ARG A 787 -27.69 -10.83 16.76
C ARG A 787 -26.91 -11.72 15.79
N ILE A 788 -27.47 -11.92 14.60
CA ILE A 788 -26.82 -12.67 13.52
C ILE A 788 -26.91 -11.86 12.24
N TRP A 789 -25.75 -11.69 11.59
CA TRP A 789 -25.55 -10.90 10.39
C TRP A 789 -25.10 -11.77 9.23
N ASN A 790 -25.48 -11.43 7.99
CA ASN A 790 -25.07 -12.14 6.76
C ASN A 790 -23.77 -11.62 6.14
N TYR A 791 -22.96 -10.91 6.91
CA TYR A 791 -21.64 -10.42 6.51
C TYR A 791 -20.68 -10.39 7.70
N GLN A 792 -19.39 -10.24 7.42
CA GLN A 792 -18.36 -10.09 8.44
C GLN A 792 -18.38 -8.65 8.97
N LEU A 793 -18.78 -8.45 10.23
CA LEU A 793 -18.69 -7.17 10.90
C LEU A 793 -17.23 -6.78 11.13
N THR A 794 -16.94 -5.49 11.03
CA THR A 794 -15.66 -4.90 11.42
C THR A 794 -15.59 -4.66 12.93
N ALA A 795 -14.37 -4.53 13.48
CA ALA A 795 -14.17 -4.18 14.89
C ALA A 795 -14.89 -2.88 15.28
N THR A 796 -14.91 -1.88 14.39
CA THR A 796 -15.61 -0.61 14.59
C THR A 796 -17.13 -0.81 14.64
N GLU A 797 -17.71 -1.60 13.74
CA GLU A 797 -19.16 -1.87 13.78
C GLU A 797 -19.58 -2.58 15.07
N ILE A 798 -18.79 -3.56 15.53
CA ILE A 798 -19.04 -4.27 16.78
C ILE A 798 -18.95 -3.29 17.95
N SER A 799 -17.81 -2.63 18.12
CA SER A 799 -17.55 -1.70 19.24
C SER A 799 -18.51 -0.52 19.32
N THR A 800 -19.16 -0.12 18.22
CA THR A 800 -20.14 0.99 18.22
C THR A 800 -21.56 0.57 18.52
N ARG A 801 -21.91 -0.71 18.31
CA ARG A 801 -23.30 -1.20 18.40
C ARG A 801 -23.52 -2.18 19.56
N TYR A 802 -22.48 -2.78 20.14
CA TYR A 802 -22.66 -3.88 21.08
C TYR A 802 -23.43 -3.53 22.37
N ASN A 803 -23.45 -2.25 22.77
CA ASN A 803 -24.05 -1.75 24.02
C ASN A 803 -25.44 -1.10 23.84
N CYS A 804 -26.18 -1.39 22.77
CA CYS A 804 -27.50 -0.77 22.53
C CYS A 804 -28.39 -1.68 21.72
N GLU A 805 -29.73 -1.57 21.85
CA GLU A 805 -30.61 -2.36 21.00
C GLU A 805 -30.61 -1.85 19.55
N LEU A 806 -30.80 -2.77 18.61
CA LEU A 806 -31.00 -2.46 17.20
C LEU A 806 -32.49 -2.21 16.89
N ASN A 807 -32.76 -1.57 15.75
CA ASN A 807 -34.11 -1.34 15.24
C ASN A 807 -34.70 -2.59 14.58
N GLY A 808 -33.86 -3.56 14.20
CA GLY A 808 -34.25 -4.80 13.51
C GLY A 808 -34.29 -4.66 11.97
N ASN A 809 -34.03 -3.47 11.43
CA ASN A 809 -34.03 -3.22 9.98
C ASN A 809 -32.64 -2.88 9.43
N GLU A 810 -31.59 -3.10 10.22
CA GLU A 810 -30.21 -2.88 9.85
C GLU A 810 -29.83 -3.74 8.64
N ASN A 811 -29.08 -3.16 7.71
CA ASN A 811 -28.68 -3.86 6.50
C ASN A 811 -27.81 -5.07 6.84
N GLY A 812 -28.24 -6.25 6.40
CA GLY A 812 -27.52 -7.50 6.62
C GLY A 812 -27.80 -8.20 7.96
N LEU A 813 -28.62 -7.62 8.84
CA LEU A 813 -29.11 -8.30 10.03
C LEU A 813 -30.16 -9.34 9.61
N ILE A 814 -29.98 -10.60 10.00
CA ILE A 814 -30.84 -11.73 9.57
C ILE A 814 -31.54 -12.46 10.72
N ALA A 815 -31.11 -12.26 11.96
CA ALA A 815 -31.86 -12.66 13.16
C ALA A 815 -31.49 -11.75 14.33
N TYR A 816 -32.47 -11.37 15.13
CA TYR A 816 -32.22 -10.52 16.31
C TYR A 816 -33.16 -10.83 17.46
N TYR A 817 -32.60 -11.40 18.53
CA TYR A 817 -33.31 -11.78 19.75
C TYR A 817 -32.89 -10.90 20.93
N LYS A 818 -33.80 -10.05 21.39
CA LYS A 818 -33.55 -9.06 22.45
C LYS A 818 -33.63 -9.59 23.88
N PHE A 819 -34.18 -10.79 24.08
CA PHE A 819 -34.43 -11.38 25.41
C PHE A 819 -35.21 -10.50 26.43
N ASN A 820 -35.94 -9.48 25.96
CA ASN A 820 -36.61 -8.49 26.82
C ASN A 820 -38.16 -8.61 26.88
N GLN A 821 -38.70 -9.69 26.31
CA GLN A 821 -40.14 -9.89 26.11
C GLN A 821 -40.89 -10.50 27.31
N GLY A 822 -40.15 -11.09 28.25
CA GLY A 822 -40.70 -11.61 29.50
C GLY A 822 -40.45 -10.66 30.66
N THR A 823 -41.01 -10.96 31.83
CA THR A 823 -40.83 -10.13 33.03
C THR A 823 -40.50 -11.00 34.23
N ASN A 824 -39.50 -10.58 35.01
CA ASN A 824 -39.07 -11.29 36.21
C ASN A 824 -40.18 -11.35 37.28
N GLY A 825 -40.26 -12.49 37.97
CA GLY A 825 -41.13 -12.69 39.14
C GLY A 825 -42.62 -12.88 38.86
N ILE A 826 -43.05 -12.96 37.60
CA ILE A 826 -44.45 -13.14 37.20
C ILE A 826 -44.64 -14.37 36.29
N ASN A 827 -45.91 -14.71 36.00
CA ASN A 827 -46.26 -15.76 35.05
C ASN A 827 -46.07 -15.28 33.60
N ASN A 828 -45.15 -15.92 32.87
CA ASN A 828 -44.82 -15.70 31.45
C ASN A 828 -45.35 -16.83 30.55
N ASN A 829 -46.35 -17.62 30.98
CA ASN A 829 -46.87 -18.78 30.22
C ASN A 829 -47.40 -18.45 28.81
N SER A 830 -47.74 -17.20 28.52
CA SER A 830 -48.11 -16.74 27.17
C SER A 830 -46.91 -16.47 26.26
N THR A 831 -45.70 -16.49 26.79
CA THR A 831 -44.43 -16.17 26.12
C THR A 831 -43.61 -17.44 25.94
N SER A 832 -44.14 -18.41 25.18
CA SER A 832 -43.48 -19.70 24.92
C SER A 832 -42.46 -19.65 23.78
N ASN A 833 -42.30 -18.50 23.13
CA ASN A 833 -41.38 -18.30 22.01
C ASN A 833 -40.48 -17.09 22.27
N LEU A 834 -39.23 -17.13 21.84
CA LEU A 834 -38.28 -16.02 21.73
C LEU A 834 -38.51 -15.27 20.41
N PHE A 835 -38.90 -13.99 20.47
CA PHE A 835 -39.28 -13.20 19.30
C PHE A 835 -38.06 -12.70 18.52
N ASP A 836 -38.10 -12.87 17.20
CA ASP A 836 -37.13 -12.30 16.26
C ASP A 836 -37.59 -10.91 15.80
N SER A 837 -36.76 -9.90 16.07
CA SER A 837 -37.04 -8.49 15.81
C SER A 837 -36.80 -8.06 14.36
N VAL A 838 -36.25 -8.92 13.49
CA VAL A 838 -35.94 -8.56 12.10
C VAL A 838 -37.21 -8.52 11.21
N THR A 839 -38.19 -9.39 11.42
CA THR A 839 -39.47 -9.38 10.66
C THR A 839 -40.66 -10.11 11.34
N ASN A 840 -40.58 -10.50 12.62
CA ASN A 840 -41.59 -11.25 13.39
C ASN A 840 -41.97 -12.67 12.89
N THR A 841 -41.30 -13.23 11.86
CA THR A 841 -41.72 -14.52 11.26
C THR A 841 -40.89 -15.74 11.67
N GLU A 842 -39.73 -15.56 12.32
CA GLU A 842 -38.78 -16.65 12.60
C GLU A 842 -38.46 -16.80 14.10
N ASN A 843 -39.50 -16.80 14.95
CA ASN A 843 -39.36 -16.91 16.40
C ASN A 843 -38.77 -18.26 16.86
N GLY A 844 -37.97 -18.25 17.91
CA GLY A 844 -37.44 -19.47 18.55
C GLY A 844 -38.43 -20.08 19.55
N SER A 845 -38.56 -21.40 19.59
CA SER A 845 -39.41 -22.10 20.57
C SER A 845 -38.64 -22.39 21.85
N LEU A 846 -39.14 -21.92 23.00
CA LEU A 846 -38.55 -22.18 24.32
C LEU A 846 -38.83 -23.63 24.74
N THR A 847 -37.80 -24.39 25.09
CA THR A 847 -37.95 -25.77 25.57
C THR A 847 -37.42 -25.92 27.00
N ASN A 848 -38.23 -26.54 27.86
CA ASN A 848 -38.00 -26.81 29.28
C ASN A 848 -37.89 -25.63 30.25
N PHE A 849 -37.88 -24.39 29.77
CA PHE A 849 -37.89 -23.21 30.64
C PHE A 849 -39.06 -23.20 31.64
N ALA A 850 -38.76 -22.86 32.88
CA ALA A 850 -39.76 -22.51 33.88
C ALA A 850 -40.26 -21.09 33.59
N LEU A 851 -41.55 -20.95 33.23
CA LEU A 851 -42.15 -19.66 32.84
C LEU A 851 -43.17 -19.13 33.86
N SER A 852 -43.20 -19.66 35.08
CA SER A 852 -44.25 -19.35 36.06
C SER A 852 -43.73 -18.69 37.34
N GLY A 853 -44.37 -17.59 37.73
CA GLY A 853 -44.20 -16.94 39.03
C GLY A 853 -42.77 -16.55 39.35
N THR A 854 -42.37 -16.74 40.60
CA THR A 854 -41.03 -16.41 41.10
C THR A 854 -39.94 -17.37 40.62
N THR A 855 -40.28 -18.46 39.93
CA THR A 855 -39.33 -19.42 39.34
C THR A 855 -39.18 -19.22 37.84
N SER A 856 -39.62 -18.08 37.30
CA SER A 856 -39.50 -17.77 35.88
C SER A 856 -38.02 -17.57 35.48
N ASN A 857 -37.59 -18.15 34.36
CA ASN A 857 -36.26 -17.96 33.78
C ASN A 857 -36.02 -16.56 33.21
N TRP A 858 -37.07 -15.75 33.03
CA TRP A 858 -36.90 -14.32 32.73
C TRP A 858 -36.40 -13.59 33.97
N VAL A 859 -35.22 -12.99 33.90
CA VAL A 859 -34.57 -12.31 35.04
C VAL A 859 -34.35 -10.83 34.72
N SER A 860 -34.31 -9.99 35.76
CA SER A 860 -34.11 -8.53 35.64
C SER A 860 -32.64 -8.09 35.57
N ASP A 861 -31.72 -9.05 35.45
CA ASP A 861 -30.31 -8.84 35.13
C ASP A 861 -30.17 -8.85 33.60
N PHE A 862 -29.43 -7.93 32.99
CA PHE A 862 -29.40 -7.75 31.52
C PHE A 862 -28.04 -7.24 31.04
N GLY A 863 -27.69 -7.61 29.81
CA GLY A 863 -26.48 -7.13 29.12
C GLY A 863 -26.73 -5.83 28.35
N VAL A 864 -27.93 -5.65 27.79
CA VAL A 864 -28.35 -4.42 27.09
C VAL A 864 -29.65 -3.90 27.68
N ALA A 865 -29.71 -2.61 28.00
CA ALA A 865 -30.93 -2.03 28.54
C ALA A 865 -32.02 -1.90 27.47
N THR A 866 -33.25 -2.23 27.87
CA THR A 866 -34.41 -2.14 26.98
C THR A 866 -34.76 -0.71 26.62
N GLY A 867 -35.00 -0.49 25.32
CA GLY A 867 -35.36 0.83 24.78
C GLY A 867 -34.17 1.74 24.49
N THR A 868 -32.94 1.25 24.65
CA THR A 868 -31.78 1.87 24.01
C THR A 868 -31.88 1.66 22.49
N THR A 869 -31.38 2.59 21.68
CA THR A 869 -31.34 2.42 20.22
C THR A 869 -29.97 2.80 19.72
N CYS A 870 -29.28 1.89 19.04
CA CYS A 870 -28.02 2.21 18.41
C CYS A 870 -28.21 3.32 17.37
N SER A 871 -27.37 4.34 17.47
CA SER A 871 -27.24 5.30 16.39
C SER A 871 -26.50 4.62 15.24
N GLU A 872 -27.21 4.33 14.14
CA GLU A 872 -26.54 3.88 12.92
C GLU A 872 -25.52 4.94 12.47
N PRO A 873 -24.28 4.55 12.12
CA PRO A 873 -23.32 5.49 11.57
C PRO A 873 -23.91 6.14 10.32
N THR A 874 -23.84 7.47 10.26
CA THR A 874 -24.32 8.22 9.10
C THR A 874 -23.59 7.69 7.86
N PRO A 875 -24.31 7.24 6.80
CA PRO A 875 -23.69 6.75 5.59
C PRO A 875 -22.66 7.73 5.04
N THR A 876 -21.53 7.27 4.54
CA THR A 876 -20.51 8.13 3.94
C THR A 876 -20.88 8.54 2.51
N PRO A 877 -20.46 9.72 2.04
CA PRO A 877 -20.63 10.11 0.63
C PRO A 877 -19.68 9.31 -0.27
N THR A 878 -20.06 9.10 -1.53
CA THR A 878 -19.17 8.51 -2.54
C THR A 878 -18.55 9.62 -3.38
N VAL A 879 -17.23 9.61 -3.52
CA VAL A 879 -16.44 10.61 -4.26
C VAL A 879 -15.32 9.94 -5.05
N SER A 880 -14.98 10.49 -6.21
CA SER A 880 -13.84 10.08 -7.03
C SER A 880 -12.78 11.17 -7.09
N ASN A 881 -11.56 10.82 -7.53
CA ASN A 881 -10.51 11.80 -7.80
C ASN A 881 -10.98 12.81 -8.87
N GLN A 882 -10.62 14.08 -8.69
CA GLN A 882 -11.10 15.19 -9.52
C GLN A 882 -9.94 16.05 -10.01
N THR A 883 -10.05 16.52 -11.24
CA THR A 883 -9.01 17.34 -11.89
C THR A 883 -9.61 18.67 -12.34
N PHE A 884 -8.92 19.76 -12.00
CA PHE A 884 -9.34 21.12 -12.34
C PHE A 884 -8.16 21.95 -12.87
N CYS A 885 -8.46 23.15 -13.36
CA CYS A 885 -7.46 24.15 -13.73
C CYS A 885 -7.20 25.11 -12.58
N SER A 886 -6.08 25.84 -12.65
CA SER A 886 -5.75 26.89 -11.68
C SER A 886 -6.92 27.87 -11.49
N GLY A 887 -7.26 28.15 -10.24
CA GLY A 887 -8.40 29.01 -9.87
C GLY A 887 -9.64 28.26 -9.39
N ALA A 888 -9.66 26.93 -9.46
CA ALA A 888 -10.75 26.13 -8.90
C ALA A 888 -10.84 26.28 -7.38
N THR A 889 -12.07 26.25 -6.87
CA THR A 889 -12.39 26.40 -5.45
C THR A 889 -13.20 25.20 -4.96
N VAL A 890 -13.41 25.10 -3.64
CA VAL A 890 -14.25 24.04 -3.04
C VAL A 890 -15.65 23.96 -3.67
N ALA A 891 -16.20 25.09 -4.16
CA ALA A 891 -17.47 25.10 -4.90
C ALA A 891 -17.48 24.23 -6.18
N ASN A 892 -16.30 23.89 -6.71
CA ASN A 892 -16.16 23.04 -7.90
C ASN A 892 -16.17 21.54 -7.57
N LEU A 893 -16.01 21.17 -6.30
CA LEU A 893 -15.96 19.77 -5.88
C LEU A 893 -17.33 19.10 -5.96
N VAL A 894 -17.34 17.83 -6.37
CA VAL A 894 -18.56 17.04 -6.52
C VAL A 894 -18.45 15.72 -5.75
N ALA A 895 -19.50 15.35 -5.04
CA ALA A 895 -19.67 14.05 -4.39
C ALA A 895 -21.13 13.59 -4.56
N THR A 896 -21.38 12.30 -4.30
CA THR A 896 -22.72 11.70 -4.35
C THR A 896 -23.13 11.21 -2.96
N GLY A 897 -24.38 11.44 -2.59
CA GLY A 897 -24.90 11.19 -1.25
C GLY A 897 -26.25 11.87 -1.06
N THR A 898 -26.93 11.57 0.05
CA THR A 898 -28.25 12.11 0.39
C THR A 898 -28.19 13.25 1.40
N GLY A 899 -27.01 13.52 1.99
CA GLY A 899 -26.78 14.57 2.97
C GLY A 899 -26.21 15.86 2.40
N THR A 900 -25.90 16.81 3.30
CA THR A 900 -25.17 18.05 2.97
C THR A 900 -23.66 17.79 3.07
N PHE A 901 -22.88 18.13 2.04
CA PHE A 901 -21.44 17.86 2.03
C PHE A 901 -20.61 18.91 2.75
N ASN A 902 -19.67 18.45 3.57
CA ASN A 902 -18.62 19.28 4.18
C ASN A 902 -17.25 18.83 3.67
N TRP A 903 -16.41 19.78 3.26
CA TRP A 903 -15.10 19.52 2.65
C TRP A 903 -13.96 19.91 3.57
N TYR A 904 -12.87 19.13 3.59
CA TYR A 904 -11.74 19.33 4.48
C TYR A 904 -10.41 19.07 3.76
N ASN A 905 -9.34 19.64 4.31
CA ASN A 905 -7.95 19.37 3.91
C ASN A 905 -7.20 18.48 4.92
N VAL A 906 -7.91 17.89 5.88
CA VAL A 906 -7.37 17.01 6.92
C VAL A 906 -8.30 15.81 7.13
N SER A 907 -7.73 14.65 7.45
CA SER A 907 -8.47 13.38 7.64
C SER A 907 -9.36 13.38 8.90
N THR A 908 -8.96 14.09 9.95
CA THR A 908 -9.71 14.23 11.22
C THR A 908 -9.57 15.65 11.78
N GLY A 909 -10.54 16.11 12.57
CA GLY A 909 -10.52 17.46 13.16
C GLY A 909 -10.62 18.60 12.12
N GLY A 910 -10.30 19.83 12.52
CA GLY A 910 -10.36 21.01 11.64
C GLY A 910 -11.79 21.49 11.31
N THR A 911 -11.88 22.65 10.68
CA THR A 911 -13.16 23.25 10.24
C THR A 911 -13.41 22.99 8.77
N ALA A 912 -14.69 22.86 8.37
CA ALA A 912 -15.06 22.71 6.98
C ALA A 912 -14.56 23.89 6.14
N LEU A 913 -14.00 23.60 4.97
CA LEU A 913 -13.48 24.60 4.05
C LEU A 913 -14.65 25.39 3.43
N PRO A 914 -14.58 26.73 3.40
CA PRO A 914 -15.60 27.53 2.75
C PRO A 914 -15.57 27.29 1.24
N ASN A 915 -16.71 27.46 0.58
CA ASN A 915 -16.84 27.29 -0.88
C ASN A 915 -15.88 28.17 -1.71
N THR A 916 -15.38 29.27 -1.14
CA THR A 916 -14.40 30.18 -1.75
C THR A 916 -12.94 29.75 -1.58
N HIS A 917 -12.67 28.69 -0.83
CA HIS A 917 -11.31 28.20 -0.59
C HIS A 917 -10.72 27.69 -1.91
N LEU A 918 -9.53 28.18 -2.25
CA LEU A 918 -8.81 27.81 -3.46
C LEU A 918 -8.27 26.38 -3.33
N LEU A 919 -8.50 25.55 -4.33
CA LEU A 919 -7.97 24.19 -4.37
C LEU A 919 -6.52 24.17 -4.83
N LEU A 920 -5.74 23.28 -4.23
CA LEU A 920 -4.37 22.93 -4.64
C LEU A 920 -4.31 21.44 -5.03
N SER A 921 -3.24 21.03 -5.70
CA SER A 921 -3.00 19.60 -5.95
C SER A 921 -2.67 18.91 -4.63
N ALA A 922 -3.64 18.23 -4.02
CA ALA A 922 -3.53 17.59 -2.71
C ALA A 922 -4.67 16.60 -2.48
N THR A 923 -4.56 15.83 -1.40
CA THR A 923 -5.66 15.01 -0.88
C THR A 923 -6.65 15.91 -0.14
N TYR A 924 -7.92 15.82 -0.50
CA TYR A 924 -9.03 16.42 0.22
C TYR A 924 -9.95 15.34 0.78
N TYR A 925 -10.82 15.74 1.69
CA TYR A 925 -11.73 14.86 2.40
C TYR A 925 -13.14 15.41 2.34
N VAL A 926 -14.13 14.53 2.28
CA VAL A 926 -15.54 14.89 2.29
C VAL A 926 -16.34 14.01 3.24
N SER A 927 -17.19 14.63 4.03
CA SER A 927 -18.25 13.99 4.82
C SER A 927 -19.61 14.48 4.33
N GLN A 928 -20.68 13.80 4.77
CA GLN A 928 -22.03 14.32 4.61
C GLN A 928 -22.76 14.38 5.95
N THR A 929 -23.60 15.40 6.12
CA THR A 929 -24.50 15.52 7.27
C THR A 929 -25.92 15.10 6.88
N ILE A 930 -26.47 14.10 7.57
CA ILE A 930 -27.85 13.62 7.42
C ILE A 930 -28.53 13.73 8.79
N ASN A 931 -29.69 14.39 8.86
CA ASN A 931 -30.45 14.59 10.11
C ASN A 931 -29.64 15.18 11.27
N GLY A 932 -28.66 16.04 10.98
CA GLY A 932 -27.80 16.68 11.98
C GLY A 932 -26.58 15.86 12.41
N ASN A 933 -26.45 14.61 11.96
CA ASN A 933 -25.29 13.76 12.22
C ASN A 933 -24.36 13.77 11.01
N GLU A 934 -23.06 13.96 11.25
CA GLU A 934 -22.04 13.95 10.21
C GLU A 934 -21.42 12.54 10.05
N SER A 935 -21.17 12.13 8.81
CA SER A 935 -20.52 10.86 8.48
C SER A 935 -19.01 10.89 8.72
N ALA A 936 -18.38 9.71 8.72
CA ALA A 936 -16.94 9.63 8.51
C ALA A 936 -16.52 10.31 7.20
N ARG A 937 -15.28 10.79 7.14
CA ARG A 937 -14.71 11.46 5.97
C ARG A 937 -14.16 10.44 4.98
N VAL A 938 -14.38 10.70 3.69
CA VAL A 938 -13.82 9.93 2.58
C VAL A 938 -12.76 10.79 1.89
N SER A 939 -11.56 10.24 1.72
CA SER A 939 -10.46 10.93 1.02
C SER A 939 -10.58 10.78 -0.50
N PHE A 940 -10.16 11.80 -1.23
CA PHE A 940 -10.02 11.77 -2.67
C PHE A 940 -8.92 12.75 -3.11
N GLN A 941 -8.32 12.49 -4.27
CA GLN A 941 -7.28 13.36 -4.81
C GLN A 941 -7.88 14.49 -5.65
N VAL A 942 -7.36 15.70 -5.43
CA VAL A 942 -7.55 16.85 -6.30
C VAL A 942 -6.26 17.08 -7.07
N THR A 943 -6.34 17.18 -8.39
CA THR A 943 -5.22 17.59 -9.26
C THR A 943 -5.53 18.94 -9.89
N ILE A 944 -4.68 19.92 -9.66
CA ILE A 944 -4.73 21.24 -10.29
C ILE A 944 -3.70 21.28 -11.41
N ASN A 945 -4.21 21.30 -12.65
CA ASN A 945 -3.39 21.55 -13.83
C ASN A 945 -3.14 23.05 -13.96
N GLU A 946 -1.88 23.42 -14.22
CA GLU A 946 -1.54 24.81 -14.49
C GLU A 946 -2.21 25.30 -15.77
N THR A 947 -2.75 26.51 -15.73
CA THR A 947 -3.24 27.16 -16.94
C THR A 947 -2.06 27.44 -17.87
N PRO A 948 -2.05 26.90 -19.10
CA PRO A 948 -0.93 27.09 -20.02
C PRO A 948 -0.76 28.57 -20.39
N THR A 949 0.45 28.95 -20.75
CA THR A 949 0.72 30.29 -21.29
C THR A 949 -0.07 30.51 -22.58
N PRO A 950 -0.48 31.74 -22.92
CA PRO A 950 -1.14 32.03 -24.19
C PRO A 950 -0.27 31.61 -25.40
N PRO A 951 -0.88 31.09 -26.49
CA PRO A 951 -0.15 30.73 -27.71
C PRO A 951 0.49 31.95 -28.36
N THR A 952 1.55 31.74 -29.15
CA THR A 952 2.21 32.85 -29.86
C THR A 952 1.65 33.01 -31.27
N ALA A 953 1.30 34.24 -31.64
CA ALA A 953 0.76 34.57 -32.95
C ALA A 953 1.14 36.00 -33.33
N SER A 954 1.46 36.20 -34.61
CA SER A 954 1.76 37.51 -35.20
C SER A 954 0.59 38.02 -36.05
N ALA A 955 0.62 39.30 -36.43
CA ALA A 955 -0.35 39.87 -37.35
C ALA A 955 -0.30 39.20 -38.73
N GLN A 956 -1.47 38.98 -39.35
CA GLN A 956 -1.63 38.21 -40.58
C GLN A 956 -2.35 39.04 -41.65
N ALA A 957 -1.93 38.88 -42.90
CA ALA A 957 -2.47 39.63 -44.03
C ALA A 957 -2.89 38.66 -45.14
N PHE A 958 -4.09 38.88 -45.69
CA PHE A 958 -4.68 38.07 -46.74
C PHE A 958 -5.23 38.95 -47.88
N CYS A 959 -5.37 38.37 -49.06
CA CYS A 959 -6.03 39.02 -50.19
C CYS A 959 -7.49 38.57 -50.26
N SER A 960 -8.41 39.51 -50.46
CA SER A 960 -9.86 39.21 -50.50
C SER A 960 -10.27 38.18 -51.57
N ASN A 961 -9.57 38.14 -52.70
CA ASN A 961 -9.82 37.18 -53.78
C ASN A 961 -9.45 35.73 -53.42
N ALA A 962 -8.65 35.53 -52.36
CA ALA A 962 -8.34 34.21 -51.81
C ALA A 962 -9.48 33.65 -50.92
N ASN A 963 -10.49 34.46 -50.60
CA ASN A 963 -11.60 34.11 -49.69
C ASN A 963 -11.13 33.45 -48.38
N PRO A 964 -10.23 34.10 -47.61
CA PRO A 964 -9.63 33.49 -46.43
C PRO A 964 -10.66 33.20 -45.34
N THR A 965 -10.43 32.14 -44.58
CA THR A 965 -11.26 31.63 -43.48
C THR A 965 -10.43 31.45 -42.20
N VAL A 966 -11.07 31.19 -41.07
CA VAL A 966 -10.37 30.92 -39.79
C VAL A 966 -9.38 29.76 -39.90
N ALA A 967 -9.62 28.78 -40.79
CA ALA A 967 -8.67 27.70 -41.08
C ALA A 967 -7.33 28.19 -41.65
N ASP A 968 -7.30 29.37 -42.27
CA ASP A 968 -6.09 29.97 -42.85
C ASP A 968 -5.27 30.75 -41.81
N LEU A 969 -5.79 30.94 -40.59
CA LEU A 969 -5.06 31.60 -39.50
C LEU A 969 -4.01 30.66 -38.89
N VAL A 970 -2.79 31.18 -38.73
CA VAL A 970 -1.65 30.42 -38.19
C VAL A 970 -1.24 30.96 -36.82
N ALA A 971 -1.01 30.08 -35.86
CA ALA A 971 -0.42 30.38 -34.56
C ALA A 971 0.39 29.18 -34.05
N SER A 972 1.30 29.40 -33.09
CA SER A 972 2.08 28.34 -32.46
C SER A 972 1.56 28.07 -31.05
N GLY A 973 1.10 26.83 -30.85
CA GLY A 973 0.55 26.33 -29.59
C GLY A 973 -0.14 24.97 -29.78
N THR A 974 -0.80 24.47 -28.74
CA THR A 974 -1.44 23.14 -28.73
C THR A 974 -2.97 23.25 -28.72
N ASN A 975 -3.65 22.48 -29.58
CA ASN A 975 -5.13 22.44 -29.66
C ASN A 975 -5.78 23.85 -29.67
N LEU A 976 -5.47 24.61 -30.73
CA LEU A 976 -5.81 26.03 -30.82
C LEU A 976 -7.29 26.27 -31.09
N SER A 977 -7.85 27.28 -30.44
CA SER A 977 -9.22 27.76 -30.67
C SER A 977 -9.24 29.26 -30.93
N TRP A 978 -10.00 29.68 -31.95
CA TRP A 978 -10.08 31.08 -32.39
C TRP A 978 -11.39 31.74 -31.98
N TYR A 979 -11.36 33.04 -31.68
CA TYR A 979 -12.48 33.81 -31.15
C TYR A 979 -12.54 35.22 -31.74
N ALA A 980 -13.74 35.79 -31.76
CA ALA A 980 -13.98 37.18 -32.16
C ALA A 980 -13.79 38.20 -31.00
N SER A 981 -13.62 37.73 -29.76
CA SER A 981 -13.53 38.57 -28.55
C SER A 981 -12.37 38.13 -27.65
N ALA A 982 -11.82 39.08 -26.89
CA ALA A 982 -10.77 38.86 -25.90
C ALA A 982 -11.23 37.98 -24.73
N THR A 983 -12.52 38.03 -24.39
CA THR A 983 -13.14 37.22 -23.33
C THR A 983 -14.56 36.79 -23.75
N GLY A 984 -15.02 35.65 -23.23
CA GLY A 984 -16.34 35.10 -23.54
C GLY A 984 -16.53 34.70 -25.01
N GLY A 985 -17.76 34.33 -25.37
CA GLY A 985 -18.12 33.90 -26.73
C GLY A 985 -17.63 32.50 -27.10
N SER A 986 -18.30 31.91 -28.10
CA SER A 986 -17.97 30.58 -28.63
C SER A 986 -16.76 30.63 -29.56
N ALA A 987 -16.04 29.51 -29.67
CA ALA A 987 -14.99 29.36 -30.67
C ALA A 987 -15.57 29.50 -32.08
N LEU A 988 -14.86 30.21 -32.95
CA LEU A 988 -15.22 30.39 -34.36
C LEU A 988 -15.00 29.08 -35.11
N ALA A 989 -15.97 28.71 -35.94
CA ALA A 989 -15.83 27.56 -36.83
C ALA A 989 -14.72 27.81 -37.84
N SER A 990 -13.98 26.77 -38.22
CA SER A 990 -12.87 26.85 -39.20
C SER A 990 -13.30 27.41 -40.55
N SER A 991 -14.57 27.21 -40.94
CA SER A 991 -15.16 27.73 -42.18
C SER A 991 -15.60 29.21 -42.13
N THR A 992 -15.44 29.89 -41.00
CA THR A 992 -15.85 31.29 -40.84
C THR A 992 -14.95 32.17 -41.71
N ALA A 993 -15.55 32.97 -42.61
CA ALA A 993 -14.80 33.88 -43.48
C ALA A 993 -14.12 35.00 -42.67
N LEU A 994 -12.88 35.35 -43.03
CA LEU A 994 -12.15 36.43 -42.40
C LEU A 994 -12.49 37.78 -43.00
N THR A 995 -12.74 38.76 -42.13
CA THR A 995 -12.72 40.19 -42.44
C THR A 995 -11.58 40.88 -41.70
N SER A 996 -11.13 42.05 -42.19
CA SER A 996 -10.16 42.87 -41.46
C SER A 996 -10.67 43.19 -40.05
N GLY A 997 -9.83 42.93 -39.03
CA GLY A 997 -10.21 43.07 -37.62
C GLY A 997 -9.23 42.39 -36.68
N THR A 998 -9.59 42.33 -35.40
CA THR A 998 -8.81 41.63 -34.37
C THR A 998 -9.49 40.31 -34.02
N TYR A 999 -8.72 39.24 -34.11
CA TYR A 999 -9.11 37.89 -33.69
C TYR A 999 -8.29 37.49 -32.48
N PHE A 1000 -8.74 36.48 -31.76
CA PHE A 1000 -8.10 36.03 -30.53
C PHE A 1000 -7.91 34.52 -30.57
N VAL A 1001 -6.75 34.03 -30.13
CA VAL A 1001 -6.45 32.60 -30.12
C VAL A 1001 -6.02 32.13 -28.74
N SER A 1002 -6.61 31.04 -28.25
CA SER A 1002 -6.15 30.31 -27.06
C SER A 1002 -5.54 28.97 -27.45
N GLN A 1003 -4.84 28.37 -26.50
CA GLN A 1003 -4.41 26.98 -26.58
C GLN A 1003 -4.97 26.19 -25.41
N THR A 1004 -5.12 24.87 -25.59
CA THR A 1004 -5.57 23.97 -24.52
C THR A 1004 -4.51 22.91 -24.24
N VAL A 1005 -4.06 22.83 -22.99
CA VAL A 1005 -3.09 21.82 -22.51
C VAL A 1005 -3.66 21.17 -21.25
N ASN A 1006 -3.68 19.84 -21.19
CA ASN A 1006 -4.23 19.05 -20.06
C ASN A 1006 -5.65 19.48 -19.63
N GLY A 1007 -6.50 19.83 -20.60
CA GLY A 1007 -7.87 20.29 -20.35
C GLY A 1007 -8.01 21.74 -19.92
N CYS A 1008 -6.90 22.48 -19.75
CA CYS A 1008 -6.91 23.88 -19.36
C CYS A 1008 -6.66 24.80 -20.55
N GLU A 1009 -7.60 25.73 -20.76
CA GLU A 1009 -7.51 26.74 -21.80
C GLU A 1009 -6.70 27.95 -21.30
N SER A 1010 -5.75 28.41 -22.10
CA SER A 1010 -4.94 29.59 -21.80
C SER A 1010 -5.77 30.88 -21.87
N THR A 1011 -5.18 31.98 -21.39
CA THR A 1011 -5.61 33.31 -21.85
C THR A 1011 -5.44 33.44 -23.37
N ARG A 1012 -6.15 34.38 -24.00
CA ARG A 1012 -6.15 34.53 -25.45
C ARG A 1012 -5.12 35.55 -25.93
N THR A 1013 -4.42 35.24 -27.02
CA THR A 1013 -3.51 36.16 -27.73
C THR A 1013 -4.27 36.91 -28.81
N SER A 1014 -4.13 38.24 -28.84
CA SER A 1014 -4.73 39.08 -29.89
C SER A 1014 -3.93 39.03 -31.19
N VAL A 1015 -4.64 38.90 -32.30
CA VAL A 1015 -4.08 38.78 -33.66
C VAL A 1015 -4.78 39.78 -34.56
N ALA A 1016 -4.02 40.74 -35.08
CA ALA A 1016 -4.53 41.66 -36.10
C ALA A 1016 -4.56 40.96 -37.47
N VAL A 1017 -5.73 40.92 -38.10
CA VAL A 1017 -5.94 40.36 -39.43
C VAL A 1017 -6.29 41.48 -40.38
N THR A 1018 -5.58 41.57 -41.50
CA THR A 1018 -5.84 42.55 -42.56
C THR A 1018 -6.21 41.82 -43.85
N VAL A 1019 -7.43 42.00 -44.34
CA VAL A 1019 -7.89 41.49 -45.63
C VAL A 1019 -7.90 42.63 -46.64
N THR A 1020 -6.99 42.56 -47.62
CA THR A 1020 -6.79 43.60 -48.62
C THR A 1020 -7.64 43.32 -49.86
N SER A 1021 -8.48 44.28 -50.25
CA SER A 1021 -9.18 44.25 -51.55
C SER A 1021 -8.50 45.16 -52.55
N VAL A 1022 -8.21 44.65 -53.74
CA VAL A 1022 -7.68 45.43 -54.86
C VAL A 1022 -8.78 45.57 -55.90
N THR A 1023 -9.05 46.79 -56.33
CA THR A 1023 -10.02 47.06 -57.40
C THR A 1023 -9.57 46.40 -58.70
N ALA A 1024 -10.49 45.94 -59.54
CA ALA A 1024 -10.13 45.39 -60.85
C ALA A 1024 -9.63 46.51 -61.81
N PRO A 1025 -8.68 46.22 -62.72
CA PRO A 1025 -8.24 47.20 -63.71
C PRO A 1025 -9.36 47.55 -64.69
N THR A 1026 -9.33 48.74 -65.27
CA THR A 1026 -10.30 49.14 -66.30
C THR A 1026 -9.75 48.85 -67.69
N ALA A 1027 -10.56 48.17 -68.51
CA ALA A 1027 -10.25 47.88 -69.90
C ALA A 1027 -11.56 47.87 -70.73
N SER A 1028 -11.53 48.48 -71.90
CA SER A 1028 -12.63 48.49 -72.87
C SER A 1028 -12.43 47.41 -73.93
N ALA A 1029 -13.48 47.11 -74.70
CA ALA A 1029 -13.41 46.21 -75.84
C ALA A 1029 -12.40 46.73 -76.89
N GLN A 1030 -11.61 45.82 -77.47
CA GLN A 1030 -10.50 46.14 -78.37
C GLN A 1030 -10.65 45.42 -79.71
N ALA A 1031 -10.34 46.11 -80.80
CA ALA A 1031 -10.46 45.59 -82.15
C ALA A 1031 -9.12 45.69 -82.88
N PHE A 1032 -8.76 44.61 -83.58
CA PHE A 1032 -7.51 44.51 -84.33
C PHE A 1032 -7.77 43.93 -85.72
N CYS A 1033 -6.86 44.18 -86.67
CA CYS A 1033 -6.89 43.57 -87.99
C CYS A 1033 -5.97 42.33 -88.00
N SER A 1034 -6.42 41.22 -88.59
CA SER A 1034 -5.65 39.97 -88.58
C SER A 1034 -4.29 40.08 -89.27
N ASN A 1035 -4.16 40.95 -90.27
CA ASN A 1035 -2.91 41.22 -90.98
C ASN A 1035 -1.86 41.95 -90.13
N ALA A 1036 -2.24 42.54 -89.00
CA ALA A 1036 -1.31 43.13 -88.04
C ALA A 1036 -0.66 42.09 -87.10
N ASN A 1037 -1.09 40.82 -87.17
CA ASN A 1037 -0.63 39.73 -86.29
C ASN A 1037 -0.61 40.11 -84.79
N PRO A 1038 -1.72 40.61 -84.23
CA PRO A 1038 -1.72 41.14 -82.88
C PRO A 1038 -1.52 40.02 -81.83
N THR A 1039 -0.90 40.37 -80.72
CA THR A 1039 -0.52 39.50 -79.58
C THR A 1039 -1.05 40.05 -78.26
N ILE A 1040 -0.94 39.29 -77.17
CA ILE A 1040 -1.34 39.75 -75.82
C ILE A 1040 -0.64 41.06 -75.44
N ALA A 1041 0.59 41.30 -75.91
CA ALA A 1041 1.30 42.56 -75.68
C ALA A 1041 0.59 43.79 -76.29
N ASP A 1042 -0.27 43.60 -77.29
CA ASP A 1042 -1.03 44.67 -77.95
C ASP A 1042 -2.33 45.03 -77.21
N LEU A 1043 -2.73 44.23 -76.21
CA LEU A 1043 -3.89 44.55 -75.37
C LEU A 1043 -3.55 45.64 -74.35
N VAL A 1044 -4.41 46.66 -74.27
CA VAL A 1044 -4.26 47.79 -73.37
C VAL A 1044 -5.27 47.71 -72.23
N ALA A 1045 -4.81 47.92 -71.00
CA ALA A 1045 -5.64 48.10 -69.80
C ALA A 1045 -5.01 49.17 -68.89
N THR A 1046 -5.83 49.86 -68.10
CA THR A 1046 -5.36 50.83 -67.10
C THR A 1046 -5.37 50.19 -65.72
N GLY A 1047 -4.19 50.08 -65.12
CA GLY A 1047 -3.97 49.51 -63.80
C GLY A 1047 -2.48 49.31 -63.50
N THR A 1048 -2.15 48.64 -62.40
CA THR A 1048 -0.77 48.40 -61.95
C THR A 1048 -0.39 46.93 -62.08
N ASN A 1049 0.76 46.63 -62.72
CA ASN A 1049 1.26 45.27 -62.90
C ASN A 1049 0.21 44.31 -63.51
N ILE A 1050 -0.15 44.58 -64.77
CA ILE A 1050 -1.25 43.93 -65.48
C ILE A 1050 -0.90 42.50 -65.90
N SER A 1051 -1.85 41.58 -65.70
CA SER A 1051 -1.77 40.19 -66.19
C SER A 1051 -3.04 39.79 -66.94
N TRP A 1052 -2.90 39.09 -68.07
CA TRP A 1052 -4.00 38.66 -68.94
C TRP A 1052 -4.24 37.15 -68.85
N TYR A 1053 -5.49 36.73 -68.99
CA TYR A 1053 -5.94 35.35 -68.82
C TYR A 1053 -7.01 34.99 -69.86
N ALA A 1054 -7.09 33.69 -70.18
CA ALA A 1054 -8.14 33.15 -71.05
C ALA A 1054 -9.46 32.83 -70.32
N SER A 1055 -9.48 32.89 -68.98
CA SER A 1055 -10.63 32.52 -68.14
C SER A 1055 -10.91 33.56 -67.06
N ALA A 1056 -12.18 33.66 -66.65
CA ALA A 1056 -12.63 34.54 -65.57
C ALA A 1056 -12.04 34.18 -64.20
N THR A 1057 -11.72 32.89 -63.98
CA THR A 1057 -11.10 32.36 -62.75
C THR A 1057 -10.13 31.22 -63.08
N GLY A 1058 -9.08 31.05 -62.27
CA GLY A 1058 -8.07 30.01 -62.47
C GLY A 1058 -7.22 30.19 -63.74
N GLY A 1059 -6.34 29.21 -64.03
CA GLY A 1059 -5.43 29.25 -65.17
C GLY A 1059 -4.24 30.20 -64.99
N SER A 1060 -3.16 29.93 -65.72
CA SER A 1060 -1.94 30.75 -65.73
C SER A 1060 -2.11 32.01 -66.56
N ALA A 1061 -1.32 33.04 -66.23
CA ALA A 1061 -1.25 34.26 -67.05
C ALA A 1061 -0.77 33.90 -68.47
N LEU A 1062 -1.40 34.51 -69.47
CA LEU A 1062 -1.04 34.37 -70.87
C LEU A 1062 0.29 35.08 -71.14
N ALA A 1063 1.19 34.41 -71.87
CA ALA A 1063 2.46 35.01 -72.26
C ALA A 1063 2.22 36.16 -73.24
N SER A 1064 3.03 37.22 -73.14
CA SER A 1064 2.92 38.42 -73.99
C SER A 1064 3.04 38.13 -75.49
N SER A 1065 3.75 37.07 -75.87
CA SER A 1065 3.92 36.62 -77.27
C SER A 1065 2.75 35.79 -77.82
N THR A 1066 1.73 35.49 -77.01
CA THR A 1066 0.58 34.69 -77.45
C THR A 1066 -0.23 35.49 -78.47
N ALA A 1067 -0.51 34.91 -79.65
CA ALA A 1067 -1.32 35.55 -80.68
C ALA A 1067 -2.77 35.77 -80.22
N LEU A 1068 -3.37 36.90 -80.58
CA LEU A 1068 -4.78 37.19 -80.29
C LEU A 1068 -5.71 36.52 -81.30
N ALA A 1069 -6.84 36.04 -80.79
CA ALA A 1069 -7.98 35.60 -81.57
C ALA A 1069 -9.23 36.35 -81.10
N SER A 1070 -10.28 36.38 -81.93
CA SER A 1070 -11.57 36.91 -81.51
C SER A 1070 -12.12 36.10 -80.33
N GLY A 1071 -12.45 36.77 -79.22
CA GLY A 1071 -12.87 36.11 -77.99
C GLY A 1071 -12.94 37.04 -76.79
N THR A 1072 -13.19 36.47 -75.62
CA THR A 1072 -13.16 37.21 -74.34
C THR A 1072 -11.87 36.90 -73.60
N TYR A 1073 -11.13 37.94 -73.25
CA TYR A 1073 -9.95 37.87 -72.41
C TYR A 1073 -10.23 38.51 -71.06
N PHE A 1074 -9.45 38.17 -70.05
CA PHE A 1074 -9.65 38.64 -68.69
C PHE A 1074 -8.37 39.27 -68.18
N VAL A 1075 -8.47 40.42 -67.52
CA VAL A 1075 -7.31 41.18 -67.05
C VAL A 1075 -7.39 41.47 -65.56
N SER A 1076 -6.33 41.16 -64.83
CA SER A 1076 -6.15 41.55 -63.43
C SER A 1076 -5.03 42.56 -63.28
N GLN A 1077 -5.01 43.20 -62.11
CA GLN A 1077 -3.90 44.02 -61.66
C GLN A 1077 -3.39 43.53 -60.31
N THR A 1078 -2.12 43.77 -60.01
CA THR A 1078 -1.54 43.42 -58.71
C THR A 1078 -1.06 44.68 -58.00
N VAL A 1079 -1.61 44.93 -56.80
CA VAL A 1079 -1.22 46.05 -55.93
C VAL A 1079 -0.84 45.51 -54.57
N ASN A 1080 0.35 45.87 -54.07
CA ASN A 1080 0.89 45.43 -52.78
C ASN A 1080 0.85 43.90 -52.56
N GLY A 1081 1.09 43.12 -53.63
CA GLY A 1081 1.09 41.66 -53.57
C GLY A 1081 -0.29 41.00 -53.66
N CYS A 1082 -1.39 41.78 -53.68
CA CYS A 1082 -2.72 41.24 -53.90
C CYS A 1082 -3.17 41.44 -55.35
N GLU A 1083 -3.57 40.34 -55.98
CA GLU A 1083 -4.20 40.34 -57.31
C GLU A 1083 -5.68 40.75 -57.17
N SER A 1084 -6.16 41.58 -58.07
CA SER A 1084 -7.57 41.97 -58.13
C SER A 1084 -8.45 40.85 -58.69
N ASN A 1085 -9.77 41.03 -58.59
CA ASN A 1085 -10.68 40.33 -59.49
C ASN A 1085 -10.37 40.72 -60.96
N ARG A 1086 -10.70 39.84 -61.90
CA ARG A 1086 -10.42 40.06 -63.33
C ARG A 1086 -11.55 40.84 -64.01
N THR A 1087 -11.18 41.79 -64.86
CA THR A 1087 -12.11 42.51 -65.76
C THR A 1087 -12.20 41.77 -67.10
N SER A 1088 -13.41 41.52 -67.59
CA SER A 1088 -13.64 40.90 -68.90
C SER A 1088 -13.47 41.90 -70.04
N VAL A 1089 -12.79 41.51 -71.11
CA VAL A 1089 -12.48 42.34 -72.27
C VAL A 1089 -12.81 41.56 -73.54
N ALA A 1090 -13.76 42.09 -74.33
CA ALA A 1090 -14.06 41.55 -75.64
C ALA A 1090 -12.97 41.98 -76.65
N VAL A 1091 -12.35 41.02 -77.31
CA VAL A 1091 -11.35 41.24 -78.35
C VAL A 1091 -11.92 40.76 -79.68
N THR A 1092 -11.91 41.63 -80.70
CA THR A 1092 -12.36 41.30 -82.05
C THR A 1092 -11.19 41.42 -83.02
N VAL A 1093 -10.76 40.29 -83.59
CA VAL A 1093 -9.75 40.26 -84.66
C VAL A 1093 -10.48 40.09 -85.99
N THR A 1094 -10.47 41.14 -86.80
CA THR A 1094 -11.17 41.19 -88.09
C THR A 1094 -10.25 40.72 -89.20
N SER A 1095 -10.62 39.63 -89.88
CA SER A 1095 -10.00 39.22 -91.14
C SER A 1095 -10.81 39.73 -92.32
N VAL A 1096 -10.15 40.38 -93.27
CA VAL A 1096 -10.78 40.87 -94.51
C VAL A 1096 -10.27 40.02 -95.67
N SER A 1097 -11.18 39.45 -96.46
CA SER A 1097 -10.81 38.70 -97.66
C SER A 1097 -10.19 39.62 -98.71
N ASP A 1098 -9.43 39.08 -99.64
CA ASP A 1098 -8.87 39.87 -100.74
C ASP A 1098 -9.95 40.19 -101.79
N PRO A 1099 -9.91 41.37 -102.44
CA PRO A 1099 -10.81 41.69 -103.54
C PRO A 1099 -10.55 40.76 -104.73
N THR A 1100 -11.59 40.44 -105.50
CA THR A 1100 -11.44 39.59 -106.69
C THR A 1100 -11.32 40.45 -107.94
N ALA A 1101 -10.28 40.22 -108.74
CA ALA A 1101 -10.07 40.93 -109.99
C ALA A 1101 -9.44 40.01 -111.04
N SER A 1102 -9.86 40.13 -112.29
CA SER A 1102 -9.29 39.41 -113.44
C SER A 1102 -8.39 40.32 -114.26
N ALA A 1103 -7.55 39.74 -115.14
CA ALA A 1103 -6.76 40.51 -116.09
C ALA A 1103 -7.67 41.34 -117.03
N GLN A 1104 -7.25 42.56 -117.36
CA GLN A 1104 -8.05 43.52 -118.12
C GLN A 1104 -7.27 44.04 -119.32
N ALA A 1105 -7.95 44.20 -120.45
CA ALA A 1105 -7.37 44.67 -121.70
C ALA A 1105 -8.11 45.90 -122.22
N PHE A 1106 -7.35 46.90 -122.69
CA PHE A 1106 -7.87 48.16 -123.19
C PHE A 1106 -7.20 48.52 -124.53
N CYS A 1107 -7.84 49.39 -125.32
CA CYS A 1107 -7.26 49.90 -126.56
C CYS A 1107 -6.62 51.28 -126.32
N SER A 1108 -5.43 51.54 -126.88
CA SER A 1108 -4.69 52.78 -126.60
C SER A 1108 -5.42 54.06 -127.05
N ASN A 1109 -6.34 53.96 -128.01
CA ASN A 1109 -7.14 55.08 -128.50
C ASN A 1109 -8.28 55.51 -127.55
N THR A 1110 -8.55 54.75 -126.47
CA THR A 1110 -9.57 55.11 -125.47
C THR A 1110 -8.99 55.83 -124.24
N ASN A 1111 -7.67 56.04 -124.17
CA ASN A 1111 -6.95 56.68 -123.05
C ASN A 1111 -7.40 56.19 -121.65
N PRO A 1112 -7.33 54.87 -121.36
CA PRO A 1112 -7.88 54.32 -120.13
C PRO A 1112 -7.09 54.77 -118.88
N THR A 1113 -7.77 54.96 -117.73
CA THR A 1113 -7.19 55.34 -116.43
C THR A 1113 -7.53 54.33 -115.33
N ILE A 1114 -6.99 54.49 -114.11
CA ILE A 1114 -7.30 53.63 -112.95
C ILE A 1114 -8.81 53.53 -112.68
N ALA A 1115 -9.59 54.57 -113.01
CA ALA A 1115 -11.04 54.56 -112.92
C ALA A 1115 -11.71 53.49 -113.79
N ASP A 1116 -11.04 53.07 -114.87
CA ASP A 1116 -11.55 52.05 -115.79
C ASP A 1116 -11.24 50.62 -115.34
N LEU A 1117 -10.43 50.44 -114.28
CA LEU A 1117 -10.16 49.13 -113.70
C LEU A 1117 -11.35 48.63 -112.89
N VAL A 1118 -11.81 47.43 -113.20
CA VAL A 1118 -12.92 46.78 -112.51
C VAL A 1118 -12.40 45.69 -111.56
N ALA A 1119 -12.82 45.74 -110.31
CA ALA A 1119 -12.60 44.68 -109.33
C ALA A 1119 -13.84 44.56 -108.42
N SER A 1120 -14.04 43.38 -107.83
CA SER A 1120 -15.14 43.11 -106.90
C SER A 1120 -14.64 43.14 -105.46
N GLY A 1121 -15.17 44.05 -104.65
CA GLY A 1121 -14.87 44.19 -103.24
C GLY A 1121 -15.43 45.50 -102.66
N THR A 1122 -15.12 45.80 -101.41
CA THR A 1122 -15.66 46.95 -100.68
C THR A 1122 -14.59 48.04 -100.49
N ASN A 1123 -14.89 49.28 -100.90
CA ASN A 1123 -13.97 50.43 -100.75
C ASN A 1123 -12.55 50.13 -101.27
N LEU A 1124 -12.46 49.92 -102.59
CA LEU A 1124 -11.26 49.43 -103.27
C LEU A 1124 -10.20 50.53 -103.43
N SER A 1125 -8.94 50.18 -103.16
CA SER A 1125 -7.79 51.04 -103.37
C SER A 1125 -6.79 50.36 -104.30
N TRP A 1126 -6.33 51.08 -105.33
CA TRP A 1126 -5.39 50.57 -106.33
C TRP A 1126 -3.97 51.05 -106.07
N TYR A 1127 -2.97 50.22 -106.37
CA TYR A 1127 -1.56 50.46 -106.09
C TYR A 1127 -0.68 49.97 -107.24
N ALA A 1128 0.49 50.58 -107.40
CA ALA A 1128 1.49 50.14 -108.37
C ALA A 1128 2.37 48.98 -107.86
N THR A 1129 2.35 48.70 -106.54
CA THR A 1129 3.22 47.71 -105.89
C THR A 1129 2.44 46.75 -105.01
N ALA A 1130 2.98 45.54 -104.82
CA ALA A 1130 2.38 44.49 -103.98
C ALA A 1130 2.34 44.84 -102.48
N THR A 1131 3.30 45.63 -102.00
CA THR A 1131 3.38 46.15 -100.62
C THR A 1131 3.92 47.59 -100.64
N GLY A 1132 3.56 48.39 -99.62
CA GLY A 1132 3.97 49.81 -99.52
C GLY A 1132 3.42 50.71 -100.63
N GLY A 1133 3.82 51.99 -100.66
CA GLY A 1133 3.36 52.97 -101.66
C GLY A 1133 1.95 53.51 -101.42
N SER A 1134 1.68 54.71 -101.93
CA SER A 1134 0.38 55.38 -101.83
C SER A 1134 -0.62 54.84 -102.85
N ALA A 1135 -1.91 54.91 -102.53
CA ALA A 1135 -2.97 54.55 -103.46
C ALA A 1135 -2.91 55.43 -104.72
N LEU A 1136 -3.05 54.80 -105.89
CA LEU A 1136 -3.11 55.47 -107.18
C LEU A 1136 -4.43 56.22 -107.31
N THR A 1137 -4.37 57.45 -107.83
CA THR A 1137 -5.56 58.25 -108.07
C THR A 1137 -6.31 57.75 -109.31
N SER A 1138 -7.64 57.92 -109.32
CA SER A 1138 -8.52 57.50 -110.42
C SER A 1138 -8.18 58.11 -111.78
N SER A 1139 -7.51 59.27 -111.81
CA SER A 1139 -7.07 59.95 -113.04
C SER A 1139 -5.73 59.44 -113.60
N THR A 1140 -5.06 58.51 -112.91
CA THR A 1140 -3.76 57.98 -113.36
C THR A 1140 -3.94 57.14 -114.62
N ALA A 1141 -3.25 57.48 -115.72
CA ALA A 1141 -3.34 56.74 -116.98
C ALA A 1141 -2.83 55.30 -116.85
N LEU A 1142 -3.51 54.34 -117.51
CA LEU A 1142 -3.09 52.94 -117.55
C LEU A 1142 -2.03 52.72 -118.63
N THR A 1143 -0.99 52.00 -118.25
CA THR A 1143 0.01 51.42 -119.15
C THR A 1143 -0.01 49.90 -119.00
N SER A 1144 0.40 49.15 -120.02
CA SER A 1144 0.56 47.69 -119.88
C SER A 1144 1.49 47.36 -118.69
N GLY A 1145 1.02 46.56 -117.74
CA GLY A 1145 1.73 46.28 -116.48
C GLY A 1145 0.86 45.58 -115.44
N THR A 1146 1.39 45.36 -114.24
CA THR A 1146 0.66 44.76 -113.11
C THR A 1146 0.27 45.84 -112.11
N TYR A 1147 -1.01 45.92 -111.80
CA TYR A 1147 -1.57 46.77 -110.75
C TYR A 1147 -2.06 45.90 -109.59
N PHE A 1148 -2.24 46.48 -108.41
CA PHE A 1148 -2.64 45.76 -107.21
C PHE A 1148 -3.85 46.44 -106.59
N VAL A 1149 -4.85 45.69 -106.13
CA VAL A 1149 -6.05 46.24 -105.51
C VAL A 1149 -6.26 45.63 -104.12
N SER A 1150 -6.48 46.46 -103.11
CA SER A 1150 -6.98 46.03 -101.79
C SER A 1150 -8.43 46.42 -101.62
N GLN A 1151 -9.09 45.83 -100.63
CA GLN A 1151 -10.38 46.29 -100.13
C GLN A 1151 -10.28 46.67 -98.66
N THR A 1152 -11.13 47.58 -98.21
CA THR A 1152 -11.21 47.96 -96.79
C THR A 1152 -12.59 47.63 -96.23
N VAL A 1153 -12.64 46.79 -95.19
CA VAL A 1153 -13.87 46.43 -94.48
C VAL A 1153 -13.69 46.70 -92.99
N ASN A 1154 -14.60 47.47 -92.39
CA ASN A 1154 -14.57 47.85 -90.97
C ASN A 1154 -13.23 48.44 -90.49
N GLY A 1155 -12.56 49.22 -91.35
CA GLY A 1155 -11.27 49.84 -91.04
C GLY A 1155 -10.04 48.95 -91.22
N CYS A 1156 -10.23 47.67 -91.57
CA CYS A 1156 -9.13 46.76 -91.90
C CYS A 1156 -8.95 46.65 -93.42
N GLU A 1157 -7.73 46.92 -93.91
CA GLU A 1157 -7.36 46.73 -95.31
C GLU A 1157 -6.94 45.28 -95.55
N SER A 1158 -7.43 44.65 -96.61
CA SER A 1158 -7.04 43.30 -97.03
C SER A 1158 -5.60 43.26 -97.55
N THR A 1159 -5.08 42.06 -97.81
CA THR A 1159 -3.93 41.94 -98.72
C THR A 1159 -4.32 42.38 -100.14
N ARG A 1160 -3.32 42.74 -100.96
CA ARG A 1160 -3.57 43.28 -102.30
C ARG A 1160 -3.60 42.18 -103.36
N THR A 1161 -4.65 42.12 -104.18
CA THR A 1161 -4.79 41.23 -105.34
C THR A 1161 -4.11 41.82 -106.56
N SER A 1162 -3.28 41.04 -107.26
CA SER A 1162 -2.60 41.48 -108.48
C SER A 1162 -3.51 41.40 -109.72
N VAL A 1163 -3.38 42.37 -110.61
CA VAL A 1163 -4.22 42.54 -111.81
C VAL A 1163 -3.32 42.89 -112.98
N ALA A 1164 -3.25 41.99 -113.96
CA ALA A 1164 -2.51 42.25 -115.19
C ALA A 1164 -3.36 43.12 -116.14
N VAL A 1165 -2.78 44.23 -116.59
CA VAL A 1165 -3.40 45.18 -117.51
C VAL A 1165 -2.62 45.19 -118.83
N THR A 1166 -3.32 45.06 -119.96
CA THR A 1166 -2.73 45.12 -121.32
C THR A 1166 -3.39 46.24 -122.13
N VAL A 1167 -2.60 47.17 -122.68
CA VAL A 1167 -3.08 48.25 -123.55
C VAL A 1167 -2.51 48.06 -124.97
N THR A 1168 -3.37 47.84 -125.98
CA THR A 1168 -2.98 47.49 -127.36
C THR A 1168 -3.26 48.61 -128.37
N SER A 1169 -2.36 48.86 -129.33
CA SER A 1169 -2.50 49.89 -130.38
C SER A 1169 -3.16 49.37 -131.67
N VAL A 1170 -3.93 50.22 -132.37
CA VAL A 1170 -4.68 49.87 -133.59
C VAL A 1170 -4.23 50.74 -134.78
N THR A 1171 -3.89 50.15 -135.93
CA THR A 1171 -3.45 50.85 -137.16
C THR A 1171 -4.54 50.87 -138.26
N ALA A 1172 -4.61 51.96 -139.04
CA ALA A 1172 -5.67 52.23 -140.03
C ALA A 1172 -5.42 51.61 -141.43
N PRO A 1173 -6.46 51.29 -142.24
CA PRO A 1173 -6.31 50.69 -143.57
C PRO A 1173 -6.06 51.70 -144.72
N THR A 1174 -5.33 51.27 -145.77
CA THR A 1174 -4.90 52.03 -146.97
C THR A 1174 -5.74 51.77 -148.24
N ALA A 1175 -5.83 52.76 -149.15
CA ALA A 1175 -6.34 52.61 -150.52
C ALA A 1175 -5.46 53.35 -151.55
N SER A 1176 -5.34 52.78 -152.77
CA SER A 1176 -4.46 53.17 -153.90
C SER A 1176 -5.17 53.98 -155.02
N ALA A 1177 -4.38 54.67 -155.85
CA ALA A 1177 -4.70 55.76 -156.79
C ALA A 1177 -5.43 55.43 -158.13
N GLN A 1178 -5.91 56.47 -158.83
CA GLN A 1178 -5.80 56.59 -160.32
C GLN A 1178 -5.94 58.05 -160.85
N ALA A 1179 -5.09 58.34 -161.85
CA ALA A 1179 -5.05 59.42 -162.88
C ALA A 1179 -5.03 60.89 -162.47
#